data_AF-A0A1E5URN0-F1
#
_entry.id   AF-A0A1E5URN0-F1
#
_cell.length_a   1.000
_cell.length_b   1.000
_cell.length_c   1.000
_cell.angle_alpha   90.00
_cell.angle_beta   90.00
_cell.angle_gamma   90.00
#
_symmetry.space_group_name_H-M   'P 1'
#
loop_
_entity.id
_entity.type
_entity.pdbx_description
1 polymer ?
#
loop_
_entity_poly.entity_id
_entity_poly.type
_entity_poly.pdbx_seq_one_letter_code
_entity_poly.pdbx_strand_id
1 'polypeptide(L)'
;MADGKEAAVATNKKVVLKRYVTGFATEEDMEVVVDTVRLQVPEGSTAVLLKNLYLSCDPWIRGRMSKHDDGVAVPAPDFAIGEALANFGVGKVIDSTHPGFNAGDLVWGMSGWEEYTLVTQPESLLKINHTDLPLSYYTGVLGLTGLTAYAAFMEVGRPKRGDFVFVSAAAGAVGQVVGQLAKIAGCYVVGSAGADEKVDLLKTKFGYDDAFNYKSETDLAAAIKRCLPDGIDIYIDSVGGATLDAALLNMRQGGRVVAVGMISQYNLEEPYGVRNLYDIIIKAIRIEGLNVNGYFNIYARFEEEMAGYIKDGNVAVVEDVVEGIESAPAALVGLFSGRNVGKQLVALARERREHAGTTLTVTVRRHTQSSQSVADQAIDQLATQEMAGSDEEAAVATNKKVVLKRYVTGFAVEDDMEVVVDTVGLRVPAGSTAVLLKNLYLSCDPWIRGRMSKHDDGAAVPAPDFAIGEALANFGVGKVIDSTHPGVNAGDLVWGMSGWEEYTLVTQPESLIKINHTELPLSYYTGVLGMTGLTAYAGFMEVGRPKRGDFVFVSAAAGAVGQVVGQLSKIAGCYVVGSAGSDEKVDLLKTKFGFDDAFNYKSETDLAAALKRCFPDGIDIYFDNVGGATLDAALLNMRQGGRVVVCGMISQYNLEEPYGVRNLLDIIPKAVRVEGFNVGGYFDIYARFEEEMAGYIKEGKVTVVEDVVEGIESAPAALVGLFSGRNVGKQLVALARE
;
A
#
# COMPACT_ATOMS: atom_id res chain seq x y z
N MET A 1 -13.73 66.08 -7.75
CA MET A 1 -12.41 66.26 -7.13
C MET A 1 -12.12 64.99 -6.38
N ALA A 2 -11.00 64.31 -6.65
CA ALA A 2 -10.61 63.10 -5.93
C ALA A 2 -9.75 63.53 -4.72
N ASP A 3 -10.14 63.08 -3.52
CA ASP A 3 -9.43 63.41 -2.30
C ASP A 3 -8.29 62.39 -2.11
N GLY A 4 -7.14 62.70 -2.70
CA GLY A 4 -6.01 61.79 -2.88
C GLY A 4 -5.28 61.49 -1.57
N LYS A 5 -5.85 60.61 -0.73
CA LYS A 5 -5.10 59.96 0.35
C LYS A 5 -4.04 59.05 -0.25
N GLU A 6 -2.78 59.46 -0.13
CA GLU A 6 -1.63 58.64 -0.47
C GLU A 6 -1.64 57.34 0.37
N ALA A 7 -1.58 56.19 -0.29
CA ALA A 7 -1.73 54.88 0.35
C ALA A 7 -0.60 54.66 1.38
N ALA A 8 -0.98 54.31 2.62
CA ALA A 8 0.00 54.13 3.69
C ALA A 8 1.01 53.02 3.34
N VAL A 9 2.30 53.31 3.49
CA VAL A 9 3.38 52.35 3.25
C VAL A 9 3.90 51.82 4.59
N ALA A 10 4.07 50.50 4.69
CA ALA A 10 4.68 49.83 5.83
C ALA A 10 5.98 49.13 5.42
N THR A 11 6.86 48.85 6.39
CA THR A 11 7.90 47.84 6.23
C THR A 11 7.27 46.47 6.12
N ASN A 12 7.85 45.61 5.28
CA ASN A 12 7.50 44.21 5.15
C ASN A 12 8.78 43.37 5.14
N LYS A 13 9.12 42.76 6.28
CA LYS A 13 10.13 41.70 6.33
C LYS A 13 9.60 40.46 5.63
N LYS A 14 10.46 39.75 4.89
CA LYS A 14 10.13 38.48 4.23
C LYS A 14 11.32 37.52 4.21
N VAL A 15 11.04 36.21 4.33
CA VAL A 15 12.03 35.14 4.20
C VAL A 15 12.09 34.71 2.74
N VAL A 16 13.27 34.80 2.13
CA VAL A 16 13.49 34.45 0.71
C VAL A 16 14.43 33.26 0.56
N LEU A 17 14.27 32.50 -0.52
CA LEU A 17 15.23 31.45 -0.90
C LEU A 17 16.46 32.08 -1.58
N LYS A 18 17.67 31.72 -1.15
CA LYS A 18 18.93 32.27 -1.70
C LYS A 18 19.55 31.43 -2.80
N ARG A 19 19.37 30.12 -2.70
CA ARG A 19 19.87 29.10 -3.65
C ARG A 19 18.97 27.88 -3.59
N TYR A 20 18.92 27.10 -4.66
CA TYR A 20 18.28 25.79 -4.63
C TYR A 20 19.08 24.83 -3.74
N VAL A 21 18.38 23.94 -3.05
CA VAL A 21 18.91 23.00 -2.07
C VAL A 21 18.96 21.59 -2.63
N THR A 22 20.09 20.91 -2.45
CA THR A 22 20.24 19.45 -2.52
C THR A 22 20.50 18.91 -1.11
N GLY A 23 20.19 17.63 -0.85
CA GLY A 23 20.35 17.05 0.49
C GLY A 23 19.46 17.72 1.56
N PHE A 24 20.04 18.06 2.71
CA PHE A 24 19.37 18.73 3.83
C PHE A 24 19.43 20.26 3.72
N ALA A 25 18.29 20.93 3.95
CA ALA A 25 18.23 22.38 4.07
C ALA A 25 18.91 22.89 5.35
N THR A 26 19.55 24.05 5.23
CA THR A 26 20.27 24.79 6.27
C THR A 26 19.71 26.21 6.42
N GLU A 27 20.09 26.91 7.50
CA GLU A 27 19.66 28.29 7.72
C GLU A 27 20.34 29.27 6.71
N GLU A 28 21.48 28.89 6.14
CA GLU A 28 22.20 29.67 5.12
C GLU A 28 21.54 29.67 3.72
N ASP A 29 20.60 28.75 3.48
CA ASP A 29 19.85 28.67 2.21
C ASP A 29 18.77 29.74 2.09
N MET A 30 18.50 30.45 3.19
CA MET A 30 17.45 31.46 3.34
C MET A 30 18.01 32.77 3.90
N GLU A 31 17.31 33.88 3.70
CA GLU A 31 17.56 35.11 4.47
C GLU A 31 16.29 35.92 4.69
N VAL A 32 16.30 36.74 5.74
CA VAL A 32 15.28 37.77 5.95
C VAL A 32 15.72 39.04 5.25
N VAL A 33 14.95 39.46 4.25
CA VAL A 33 15.10 40.78 3.61
C VAL A 33 14.01 41.73 4.12
N VAL A 34 14.30 43.02 4.10
CA VAL A 34 13.34 44.07 4.49
C VAL A 34 12.95 44.86 3.25
N ASP A 35 11.66 44.87 2.94
CA ASP A 35 11.06 45.57 1.81
C ASP A 35 9.98 46.55 2.31
N THR A 36 9.22 47.16 1.39
CA THR A 36 8.07 48.00 1.69
C THR A 36 6.81 47.51 0.98
N VAL A 37 5.67 47.64 1.65
CA VAL A 37 4.36 47.24 1.14
C VAL A 37 3.37 48.40 1.24
N ARG A 38 2.49 48.55 0.25
CA ARG A 38 1.35 49.47 0.32
C ARG A 38 0.22 48.78 1.08
N LEU A 39 -0.34 49.44 2.08
CA LEU A 39 -1.48 48.97 2.86
C LEU A 39 -2.82 49.19 2.13
N GLN A 40 -2.84 48.91 0.83
CA GLN A 40 -4.00 48.99 -0.05
C GLN A 40 -3.81 48.02 -1.24
N VAL A 41 -4.87 47.34 -1.64
CA VAL A 41 -4.91 46.46 -2.80
C VAL A 41 -4.83 47.29 -4.11
N PRO A 42 -4.10 46.84 -5.16
CA PRO A 42 -4.01 47.59 -6.41
C PRO A 42 -5.38 47.82 -7.09
N GLU A 43 -5.66 49.05 -7.49
CA GLU A 43 -6.89 49.40 -8.21
C GLU A 43 -7.07 48.53 -9.47
N GLY A 44 -8.30 48.07 -9.70
CA GLY A 44 -8.64 47.19 -10.83
C GLY A 44 -8.20 45.73 -10.70
N SER A 45 -7.44 45.36 -9.66
CA SER A 45 -7.19 43.95 -9.34
C SER A 45 -8.35 43.31 -8.57
N THR A 46 -8.42 41.97 -8.55
CA THR A 46 -9.28 41.19 -7.64
C THR A 46 -8.37 40.45 -6.67
N ALA A 47 -8.08 41.06 -5.52
CA ALA A 47 -7.07 40.57 -4.60
C ALA A 47 -7.40 40.95 -3.14
N VAL A 48 -6.66 40.33 -2.21
CA VAL A 48 -6.80 40.54 -0.76
C VAL A 48 -5.42 40.82 -0.18
N LEU A 49 -5.28 41.93 0.55
CA LEU A 49 -4.05 42.23 1.30
C LEU A 49 -4.21 41.71 2.73
N LEU A 50 -3.38 40.75 3.10
CA LEU A 50 -3.30 40.20 4.45
C LEU A 50 -2.19 40.88 5.26
N LYS A 51 -2.43 41.05 6.56
CA LYS A 51 -1.37 41.05 7.56
C LYS A 51 -1.26 39.64 8.13
N ASN A 52 -0.09 39.03 8.00
CA ASN A 52 0.12 37.68 8.50
C ASN A 52 0.32 37.71 10.03
N LEU A 53 -0.33 36.79 10.74
CA LEU A 53 -0.30 36.68 12.20
C LEU A 53 0.52 35.48 12.65
N TYR A 54 0.34 34.34 11.96
CA TYR A 54 1.07 33.09 12.18
C TYR A 54 1.43 32.43 10.85
N LEU A 55 2.65 31.89 10.74
CA LEU A 55 3.10 31.10 9.60
C LEU A 55 3.25 29.64 10.01
N SER A 56 2.81 28.72 9.15
CA SER A 56 3.04 27.29 9.34
C SER A 56 4.44 26.90 8.87
N CYS A 57 5.18 26.12 9.67
CA CYS A 57 6.36 25.38 9.21
C CYS A 57 5.94 23.92 8.94
N ASP A 58 6.06 23.45 7.70
CA ASP A 58 5.73 22.07 7.31
C ASP A 58 6.84 21.41 6.48
N PRO A 59 7.06 20.08 6.60
CA PRO A 59 8.17 19.40 5.92
C PRO A 59 8.16 19.46 4.38
N TRP A 60 6.98 19.58 3.76
CA TRP A 60 6.84 19.57 2.29
C TRP A 60 7.48 20.79 1.61
N ILE A 61 7.69 21.90 2.34
CA ILE A 61 8.37 23.10 1.88
C ILE A 61 9.74 22.75 1.28
N ARG A 62 10.48 21.80 1.86
CA ARG A 62 11.83 21.43 1.41
C ARG A 62 11.85 20.82 0.01
N GLY A 63 10.76 20.19 -0.46
CA GLY A 63 10.67 19.74 -1.86
C GLY A 63 10.82 20.93 -2.82
N ARG A 64 10.06 21.99 -2.57
CA ARG A 64 10.03 23.23 -3.36
C ARG A 64 11.30 24.09 -3.22
N MET A 65 12.22 23.74 -2.32
CA MET A 65 13.54 24.39 -2.21
C MET A 65 14.56 23.80 -3.19
N SER A 66 14.30 22.65 -3.82
CA SER A 66 15.08 22.16 -4.97
C SER A 66 14.58 22.79 -6.27
N LYS A 67 15.40 22.76 -7.32
CA LYS A 67 14.95 22.98 -8.71
C LYS A 67 14.72 21.63 -9.36
N HIS A 68 13.52 21.40 -9.89
CA HIS A 68 13.19 20.21 -10.68
C HIS A 68 13.30 20.52 -12.18
N ASP A 69 13.55 19.50 -12.99
CA ASP A 69 13.58 19.65 -14.45
C ASP A 69 12.18 19.96 -15.02
N ASP A 70 12.14 20.77 -16.08
CA ASP A 70 10.89 21.24 -16.66
C ASP A 70 10.10 20.07 -17.28
N GLY A 71 8.87 19.84 -16.79
CA GLY A 71 8.03 18.71 -17.17
C GLY A 71 7.98 17.56 -16.14
N VAL A 72 8.79 17.60 -15.08
CA VAL A 72 8.63 16.70 -13.93
C VAL A 72 7.35 17.07 -13.16
N ALA A 73 6.53 16.06 -12.84
CA ALA A 73 5.25 16.24 -12.16
C ALA A 73 5.42 16.44 -10.65
N VAL A 74 5.73 17.68 -10.24
CA VAL A 74 5.90 18.07 -8.84
C VAL A 74 4.56 18.37 -8.12
N PRO A 75 4.45 18.19 -6.79
CA PRO A 75 3.20 18.44 -6.06
C PRO A 75 2.79 19.92 -6.01
N ALA A 76 3.76 20.84 -6.16
CA ALA A 76 3.59 22.28 -6.28
C ALA A 76 4.86 22.89 -6.90
N PRO A 77 4.80 24.10 -7.48
CA PRO A 77 5.96 24.75 -8.10
C PRO A 77 7.10 25.05 -7.12
N ASP A 78 8.33 24.93 -7.60
CA ASP A 78 9.56 25.35 -6.92
C ASP A 78 9.49 26.83 -6.47
N PHE A 79 10.23 27.20 -5.43
CA PHE A 79 10.40 28.61 -5.04
C PHE A 79 11.43 29.29 -5.95
N ALA A 80 11.11 30.48 -6.47
CA ALA A 80 12.08 31.31 -7.16
C ALA A 80 13.09 31.91 -6.16
N ILE A 81 14.36 31.99 -6.57
CA ILE A 81 15.42 32.64 -5.77
C ILE A 81 15.13 34.14 -5.66
N GLY A 82 15.18 34.66 -4.43
CA GLY A 82 14.88 36.06 -4.09
C GLY A 82 13.39 36.38 -3.90
N GLU A 83 12.48 35.46 -4.23
CA GLU A 83 11.07 35.58 -3.87
C GLU A 83 10.79 35.05 -2.46
N ALA A 84 9.69 35.50 -1.85
CA ALA A 84 9.29 35.03 -0.54
C ALA A 84 8.93 33.53 -0.58
N LEU A 85 9.37 32.77 0.42
CA LEU A 85 8.82 31.44 0.67
C LEU A 85 7.31 31.57 0.92
N ALA A 86 6.53 30.55 0.59
CA ALA A 86 5.08 30.57 0.73
C ALA A 86 4.54 29.21 1.19
N ASN A 87 3.73 29.22 2.23
CA ASN A 87 3.08 28.04 2.83
C ASN A 87 1.74 28.47 3.46
N PHE A 88 1.05 27.54 4.12
CA PHE A 88 -0.14 27.87 4.90
C PHE A 88 0.18 28.84 6.06
N GLY A 89 -0.73 29.77 6.31
CA GLY A 89 -0.63 30.78 7.35
C GLY A 89 -2.01 31.24 7.79
N VAL A 90 -2.02 32.05 8.84
CA VAL A 90 -3.22 32.71 9.40
C VAL A 90 -2.99 34.21 9.34
N GLY A 91 -3.94 34.94 8.77
CA GLY A 91 -3.83 36.37 8.51
C GLY A 91 -5.12 37.13 8.79
N LYS A 92 -4.98 38.45 8.87
CA LYS A 92 -6.09 39.40 8.99
C LYS A 92 -6.15 40.25 7.73
N VAL A 93 -7.32 40.34 7.11
CA VAL A 93 -7.53 41.18 5.93
C VAL A 93 -7.36 42.65 6.32
N ILE A 94 -6.45 43.35 5.66
CA ILE A 94 -6.21 44.78 5.82
C ILE A 94 -7.01 45.57 4.79
N ASP A 95 -7.02 45.10 3.55
CA ASP A 95 -7.79 45.66 2.44
C ASP A 95 -8.16 44.55 1.44
N SER A 96 -9.21 44.75 0.66
CA SER A 96 -9.76 43.75 -0.26
C SER A 96 -10.58 44.40 -1.38
N THR A 97 -10.31 43.97 -2.62
CA THR A 97 -11.22 44.20 -3.76
C THR A 97 -12.07 42.98 -4.10
N HIS A 98 -11.81 41.83 -3.46
CA HIS A 98 -12.59 40.61 -3.66
C HIS A 98 -13.87 40.63 -2.80
N PRO A 99 -15.08 40.50 -3.37
CA PRO A 99 -16.35 40.68 -2.66
C PRO A 99 -16.61 39.64 -1.56
N GLY A 100 -15.86 38.54 -1.54
CA GLY A 100 -15.91 37.55 -0.45
C GLY A 100 -15.23 38.01 0.85
N PHE A 101 -14.32 38.99 0.83
CA PHE A 101 -13.50 39.37 2.00
C PHE A 101 -13.58 40.87 2.30
N ASN A 102 -13.67 41.21 3.59
CA ASN A 102 -13.74 42.57 4.11
C ASN A 102 -12.53 42.87 4.99
N ALA A 103 -12.11 44.13 5.06
CA ALA A 103 -11.11 44.58 6.03
C ALA A 103 -11.55 44.23 7.48
N GLY A 104 -10.67 43.55 8.21
CA GLY A 104 -10.91 43.01 9.54
C GLY A 104 -11.24 41.51 9.60
N ASP A 105 -11.62 40.87 8.47
CA ASP A 105 -11.85 39.42 8.42
C ASP A 105 -10.58 38.64 8.84
N LEU A 106 -10.78 37.54 9.57
CA LEU A 106 -9.73 36.59 9.91
C LEU A 106 -9.79 35.38 8.97
N VAL A 107 -8.66 35.03 8.38
CA VAL A 107 -8.55 33.99 7.35
C VAL A 107 -7.35 33.08 7.58
N TRP A 108 -7.40 31.89 6.99
CA TRP A 108 -6.26 31.01 6.81
C TRP A 108 -6.20 30.52 5.36
N GLY A 109 -5.02 30.09 4.91
CA GLY A 109 -4.79 29.69 3.52
C GLY A 109 -3.31 29.85 3.17
N MET A 110 -2.96 29.81 1.87
CA MET A 110 -1.58 30.06 1.46
C MET A 110 -1.23 31.56 1.57
N SER A 111 -0.11 31.86 2.23
CA SER A 111 0.46 33.20 2.36
C SER A 111 1.97 33.19 2.16
N GLY A 112 2.55 34.36 1.92
CA GLY A 112 4.01 34.52 1.97
C GLY A 112 4.52 34.36 3.40
N TRP A 113 5.78 33.95 3.54
CA TRP A 113 6.57 34.06 4.76
C TRP A 113 7.08 35.50 4.88
N GLU A 114 6.14 36.38 5.19
CA GLU A 114 6.32 37.83 5.26
C GLU A 114 5.36 38.46 6.27
N GLU A 115 5.49 39.75 6.58
CA GLU A 115 4.57 40.44 7.50
C GLU A 115 3.22 40.78 6.83
N TYR A 116 3.20 41.02 5.52
CA TYR A 116 1.98 41.33 4.74
C TYR A 116 2.00 40.68 3.35
N THR A 117 1.02 39.85 3.02
CA THR A 117 0.91 39.17 1.70
C THR A 117 -0.18 39.80 0.85
N LEU A 118 0.11 40.15 -0.40
CA LEU A 118 -0.92 40.44 -1.41
C LEU A 118 -1.34 39.14 -2.10
N VAL A 119 -2.49 38.59 -1.71
CA VAL A 119 -3.05 37.35 -2.28
C VAL A 119 -3.85 37.68 -3.54
N THR A 120 -3.30 37.28 -4.69
CA THR A 120 -3.88 37.49 -6.04
C THR A 120 -4.82 36.37 -6.49
N GLN A 121 -4.96 35.30 -5.70
CA GLN A 121 -5.92 34.21 -5.85
C GLN A 121 -6.74 34.06 -4.55
N PRO A 122 -7.69 34.98 -4.26
CA PRO A 122 -8.43 35.01 -2.98
C PRO A 122 -9.22 33.73 -2.68
N GLU A 123 -9.55 32.94 -3.70
CA GLU A 123 -10.19 31.62 -3.61
C GLU A 123 -9.34 30.58 -2.86
N SER A 124 -8.05 30.83 -2.66
CA SER A 124 -7.15 30.01 -1.82
C SER A 124 -7.26 30.31 -0.31
N LEU A 125 -8.08 31.29 0.08
CA LEU A 125 -8.30 31.70 1.47
C LEU A 125 -9.65 31.21 2.00
N LEU A 126 -9.64 30.72 3.23
CA LEU A 126 -10.82 30.30 3.98
C LEU A 126 -11.00 31.22 5.19
N LYS A 127 -12.23 31.65 5.48
CA LYS A 127 -12.53 32.42 6.69
C LYS A 127 -12.48 31.52 7.92
N ILE A 128 -11.99 32.08 9.03
CA ILE A 128 -11.95 31.39 10.32
C ILE A 128 -13.33 31.47 10.97
N ASN A 129 -14.00 30.33 11.13
CA ASN A 129 -15.34 30.25 11.73
C ASN A 129 -15.28 30.25 13.26
N HIS A 130 -14.38 29.47 13.85
CA HIS A 130 -14.23 29.31 15.31
C HIS A 130 -13.24 30.32 15.90
N THR A 131 -13.56 31.61 15.79
CA THR A 131 -12.77 32.70 16.39
C THR A 131 -12.74 32.69 17.92
N ASP A 132 -13.52 31.81 18.58
CA ASP A 132 -13.43 31.53 20.01
C ASP A 132 -12.18 30.71 20.36
N LEU A 133 -11.74 29.81 19.47
CA LEU A 133 -10.51 29.03 19.63
C LEU A 133 -9.24 29.87 19.32
N PRO A 134 -8.03 29.41 19.71
CA PRO A 134 -6.77 30.07 19.36
C PRO A 134 -6.56 30.11 17.84
N LEU A 135 -6.26 31.29 17.30
CA LEU A 135 -6.10 31.47 15.85
C LEU A 135 -4.92 30.66 15.27
N SER A 136 -3.90 30.36 16.09
CA SER A 136 -2.77 29.50 15.71
C SER A 136 -3.19 28.10 15.25
N TYR A 137 -4.31 27.57 15.77
CA TYR A 137 -4.79 26.22 15.46
C TYR A 137 -5.13 26.03 13.96
N TYR A 138 -5.45 27.12 13.24
CA TYR A 138 -5.66 27.10 11.79
C TYR A 138 -4.37 27.00 10.96
N THR A 139 -3.19 27.09 11.58
CA THR A 139 -1.93 26.62 10.97
C THR A 139 -1.71 25.10 11.12
N GLY A 140 -2.52 24.42 11.93
CA GLY A 140 -2.32 23.04 12.34
C GLY A 140 -3.63 22.25 12.44
N VAL A 141 -4.11 22.02 13.67
CA VAL A 141 -5.22 21.09 14.00
C VAL A 141 -6.59 21.45 13.40
N LEU A 142 -6.84 22.72 13.07
CA LEU A 142 -8.02 23.19 12.29
C LEU A 142 -7.66 23.61 10.86
N GLY A 143 -6.38 23.60 10.52
CA GLY A 143 -5.87 23.89 9.18
C GLY A 143 -5.63 22.61 8.36
N LEU A 144 -4.76 22.72 7.36
CA LEU A 144 -4.43 21.60 6.46
C LEU A 144 -3.91 20.37 7.23
N THR A 145 -3.08 20.54 8.26
CA THR A 145 -2.53 19.41 9.02
C THR A 145 -3.62 18.57 9.70
N GLY A 146 -4.64 19.22 10.26
CA GLY A 146 -5.80 18.56 10.83
C GLY A 146 -6.62 17.84 9.77
N LEU A 147 -6.88 18.49 8.63
CA LEU A 147 -7.59 17.88 7.51
C LEU A 147 -6.85 16.63 7.00
N THR A 148 -5.53 16.71 6.87
CA THR A 148 -4.65 15.57 6.54
C THR A 148 -4.82 14.43 7.55
N ALA A 149 -4.76 14.73 8.86
CA ALA A 149 -4.91 13.71 9.91
C ALA A 149 -6.30 13.04 9.88
N TYR A 150 -7.36 13.84 9.71
CA TYR A 150 -8.74 13.36 9.64
C TYR A 150 -8.96 12.51 8.39
N ALA A 151 -8.54 12.98 7.21
CA ALA A 151 -8.68 12.24 5.95
C ALA A 151 -7.84 10.95 5.95
N ALA A 152 -6.60 11.00 6.47
CA ALA A 152 -5.72 9.85 6.60
C ALA A 152 -6.40 8.73 7.38
N PHE A 153 -6.94 9.06 8.56
CA PHE A 153 -7.51 8.07 9.46
C PHE A 153 -8.93 7.69 9.04
N MET A 154 -9.87 8.64 9.00
CA MET A 154 -11.30 8.37 8.84
C MET A 154 -11.68 7.90 7.43
N GLU A 155 -11.17 8.57 6.39
CA GLU A 155 -11.61 8.33 5.00
C GLU A 155 -10.77 7.27 4.27
N VAL A 156 -9.44 7.28 4.45
CA VAL A 156 -8.53 6.31 3.82
C VAL A 156 -8.34 5.09 4.72
N GLY A 157 -7.94 5.28 5.99
CA GLY A 157 -7.71 4.20 6.95
C GLY A 157 -8.98 3.41 7.33
N ARG A 158 -10.13 4.08 7.36
CA ARG A 158 -11.47 3.50 7.61
C ARG A 158 -11.50 2.63 8.87
N PRO A 159 -11.29 3.22 10.05
CA PRO A 159 -11.10 2.49 11.30
C PRO A 159 -12.34 1.71 11.70
N LYS A 160 -12.11 0.53 12.29
CA LYS A 160 -13.08 -0.21 13.07
C LYS A 160 -12.70 -0.10 14.53
N ARG A 161 -13.70 -0.08 15.41
CA ARG A 161 -13.47 -0.17 16.86
C ARG A 161 -12.74 -1.48 17.16
N GLY A 162 -11.60 -1.39 17.85
CA GLY A 162 -10.72 -2.53 18.12
C GLY A 162 -9.63 -2.79 17.06
N ASP A 163 -9.55 -2.03 15.97
CA ASP A 163 -8.38 -2.06 15.08
C ASP A 163 -7.11 -1.67 15.87
N PHE A 164 -5.99 -2.37 15.61
CA PHE A 164 -4.66 -2.03 16.11
C PHE A 164 -3.99 -1.01 15.17
N VAL A 165 -3.64 0.16 15.70
CA VAL A 165 -3.16 1.32 14.93
C VAL A 165 -1.71 1.65 15.30
N PHE A 166 -0.83 1.72 14.30
CA PHE A 166 0.52 2.27 14.44
C PHE A 166 0.60 3.65 13.78
N VAL A 167 1.29 4.59 14.41
CA VAL A 167 1.51 5.95 13.90
C VAL A 167 3.01 6.28 13.95
N SER A 168 3.61 6.63 12.82
CA SER A 168 4.99 7.11 12.79
C SER A 168 5.08 8.64 12.87
N ALA A 169 6.18 9.15 13.45
CA ALA A 169 6.30 10.55 13.86
C ALA A 169 5.12 11.04 14.73
N ALA A 170 4.65 10.17 15.63
CA ALA A 170 3.38 10.30 16.34
C ALA A 170 3.25 11.58 17.19
N ALA A 171 4.34 12.07 17.77
CA ALA A 171 4.37 13.34 18.52
C ALA A 171 4.47 14.60 17.63
N GLY A 172 4.42 14.43 16.30
CA GLY A 172 4.39 15.52 15.33
C GLY A 172 3.00 16.14 15.15
N ALA A 173 2.86 16.95 14.11
CA ALA A 173 1.65 17.74 13.90
C ALA A 173 0.44 16.92 13.39
N VAL A 174 0.66 15.99 12.46
CA VAL A 174 -0.38 15.03 12.00
C VAL A 174 -0.61 13.95 13.06
N GLY A 175 0.47 13.32 13.53
CA GLY A 175 0.40 12.15 14.42
C GLY A 175 -0.35 12.39 15.73
N GLN A 176 -0.23 13.58 16.34
CA GLN A 176 -0.93 13.88 17.59
C GLN A 176 -2.46 13.90 17.40
N VAL A 177 -2.93 14.32 16.22
CA VAL A 177 -4.36 14.37 15.88
C VAL A 177 -4.85 12.97 15.52
N VAL A 178 -4.11 12.26 14.67
CA VAL A 178 -4.41 10.87 14.26
C VAL A 178 -4.60 9.95 15.47
N GLY A 179 -3.67 9.98 16.43
CA GLY A 179 -3.75 9.10 17.59
C GLY A 179 -4.97 9.36 18.47
N GLN A 180 -5.33 10.63 18.67
CA GLN A 180 -6.50 11.01 19.46
C GLN A 180 -7.81 10.66 18.72
N LEU A 181 -7.89 10.85 17.40
CA LEU A 181 -9.00 10.34 16.58
C LEU A 181 -9.12 8.81 16.68
N ALA A 182 -7.99 8.09 16.73
CA ALA A 182 -7.97 6.64 16.92
C ALA A 182 -8.42 6.22 18.32
N LYS A 183 -8.11 6.98 19.38
CA LYS A 183 -8.70 6.77 20.71
C LYS A 183 -10.21 7.02 20.73
N ILE A 184 -10.69 8.08 20.06
CA ILE A 184 -12.12 8.40 19.92
C ILE A 184 -12.86 7.29 19.15
N ALA A 185 -12.25 6.72 18.09
CA ALA A 185 -12.78 5.56 17.36
C ALA A 185 -12.76 4.24 18.15
N GLY A 186 -12.11 4.22 19.33
CA GLY A 186 -12.00 3.02 20.17
C GLY A 186 -10.99 1.99 19.65
N CYS A 187 -9.90 2.45 19.03
CA CYS A 187 -8.75 1.64 18.62
C CYS A 187 -7.72 1.49 19.75
N TYR A 188 -6.82 0.52 19.60
CA TYR A 188 -5.55 0.44 20.35
C TYR A 188 -4.45 1.13 19.51
N VAL A 189 -3.67 2.01 20.11
CA VAL A 189 -2.86 3.00 19.36
C VAL A 189 -1.44 3.06 19.90
N VAL A 190 -0.48 2.79 19.02
CA VAL A 190 0.96 2.83 19.30
C VAL A 190 1.67 3.88 18.46
N GLY A 191 2.55 4.66 19.08
CA GLY A 191 3.27 5.76 18.41
C GLY A 191 4.78 5.63 18.45
N SER A 192 5.47 5.94 17.35
CA SER A 192 6.93 6.13 17.36
C SER A 192 7.31 7.60 17.36
N ALA A 193 8.29 7.97 18.19
CA ALA A 193 8.84 9.32 18.29
C ALA A 193 10.37 9.31 18.41
N GLY A 194 11.02 10.46 18.19
CA GLY A 194 12.48 10.56 18.12
C GLY A 194 13.17 11.18 19.35
N ALA A 195 12.53 11.10 20.52
CA ALA A 195 13.05 11.52 21.84
C ALA A 195 12.13 10.96 22.95
N ASP A 196 12.66 10.69 24.14
CA ASP A 196 11.88 10.07 25.23
C ASP A 196 10.80 11.00 25.80
N GLU A 197 11.07 12.31 25.89
CA GLU A 197 10.05 13.34 26.22
C GLU A 197 8.83 13.27 25.30
N LYS A 198 9.04 12.96 24.02
CA LYS A 198 7.96 12.81 23.04
C LYS A 198 7.21 11.48 23.20
N VAL A 199 7.85 10.45 23.74
CA VAL A 199 7.21 9.17 24.11
C VAL A 199 6.33 9.35 25.35
N ASP A 200 6.82 10.08 26.36
CA ASP A 200 6.03 10.44 27.54
C ASP A 200 4.84 11.32 27.16
N LEU A 201 5.02 12.30 26.27
CA LEU A 201 3.94 13.17 25.76
C LEU A 201 2.82 12.36 25.07
N LEU A 202 3.17 11.32 24.30
CA LEU A 202 2.21 10.43 23.64
C LEU A 202 1.29 9.72 24.64
N LYS A 203 1.89 9.10 25.68
CA LYS A 203 1.13 8.33 26.68
C LYS A 203 0.38 9.23 27.66
N THR A 204 0.97 10.36 28.05
CA THR A 204 0.43 11.23 29.12
C THR A 204 -0.51 12.33 28.66
N LYS A 205 -0.33 12.89 27.45
CA LYS A 205 -1.15 14.00 26.94
C LYS A 205 -2.02 13.62 25.73
N PHE A 206 -1.54 12.73 24.86
CA PHE A 206 -2.29 12.30 23.66
C PHE A 206 -3.02 10.96 23.81
N GLY A 207 -2.93 10.30 24.98
CA GLY A 207 -3.72 9.09 25.30
C GLY A 207 -3.37 7.84 24.50
N TYR A 208 -2.17 7.78 23.88
CA TYR A 208 -1.67 6.56 23.24
C TYR A 208 -1.51 5.43 24.27
N ASP A 209 -1.87 4.20 23.91
CA ASP A 209 -1.79 3.04 24.82
C ASP A 209 -0.34 2.61 25.03
N ASP A 210 0.49 2.68 23.99
CA ASP A 210 1.95 2.53 24.10
C ASP A 210 2.70 3.42 23.08
N ALA A 211 4.01 3.57 23.27
CA ALA A 211 4.89 4.34 22.40
C ALA A 211 6.37 4.03 22.70
N PHE A 212 7.23 4.19 21.69
CA PHE A 212 8.67 3.92 21.78
C PHE A 212 9.51 4.99 21.06
N ASN A 213 10.77 5.13 21.49
CA ASN A 213 11.73 6.07 20.89
C ASN A 213 12.51 5.36 19.78
N TYR A 214 12.18 5.61 18.52
CA TYR A 214 12.74 4.88 17.38
C TYR A 214 14.27 5.05 17.23
N LYS A 215 14.87 6.08 17.86
CA LYS A 215 16.33 6.30 17.86
C LYS A 215 17.08 5.43 18.88
N SER A 216 16.35 4.82 19.82
CA SER A 216 16.90 3.97 20.88
C SER A 216 16.75 2.47 20.59
N GLU A 217 16.00 2.10 19.54
CA GLU A 217 15.80 0.71 19.11
C GLU A 217 16.86 0.32 18.08
N THR A 218 17.47 -0.86 18.22
CA THR A 218 18.35 -1.44 17.20
C THR A 218 17.58 -2.21 16.12
N ASP A 219 16.32 -2.56 16.38
CA ASP A 219 15.41 -3.27 15.48
C ASP A 219 14.00 -2.68 15.62
N LEU A 220 13.55 -2.00 14.56
CA LEU A 220 12.22 -1.38 14.52
C LEU A 220 11.09 -2.42 14.40
N ALA A 221 11.34 -3.58 13.79
CA ALA A 221 10.33 -4.62 13.64
C ALA A 221 10.07 -5.33 14.97
N ALA A 222 11.14 -5.61 15.74
CA ALA A 222 11.01 -6.10 17.11
C ALA A 222 10.37 -5.06 18.05
N ALA A 223 10.71 -3.78 17.91
CA ALA A 223 10.10 -2.70 18.69
C ALA A 223 8.59 -2.58 18.44
N ILE A 224 8.16 -2.64 17.18
CA ILE A 224 6.74 -2.69 16.79
C ILE A 224 6.08 -3.95 17.37
N LYS A 225 6.66 -5.14 17.16
CA LYS A 225 6.11 -6.43 17.64
C LYS A 225 5.93 -6.47 19.16
N ARG A 226 6.82 -5.82 19.90
CA ARG A 226 6.78 -5.71 21.37
C ARG A 226 5.58 -4.91 21.88
N CYS A 227 5.19 -3.85 21.15
CA CYS A 227 4.05 -2.99 21.49
C CYS A 227 2.74 -3.45 20.81
N LEU A 228 2.83 -4.20 19.72
CA LEU A 228 1.71 -4.76 18.93
C LEU A 228 1.95 -6.25 18.67
N PRO A 229 1.81 -7.13 19.69
CA PRO A 229 2.08 -8.56 19.55
C PRO A 229 1.18 -9.24 18.52
N ASP A 230 -0.07 -8.80 18.39
CA ASP A 230 -1.04 -9.30 17.41
C ASP A 230 -0.91 -8.65 16.01
N GLY A 231 0.02 -7.69 15.84
CA GLY A 231 0.29 -6.96 14.60
C GLY A 231 -0.55 -5.68 14.40
N ILE A 232 -0.42 -5.07 13.22
CA ILE A 232 -1.02 -3.78 12.85
C ILE A 232 -2.20 -3.97 11.87
N ASP A 233 -3.37 -3.41 12.17
CA ASP A 233 -4.51 -3.33 11.23
C ASP A 233 -4.48 -2.04 10.38
N ILE A 234 -4.00 -0.93 10.96
CA ILE A 234 -3.78 0.37 10.28
C ILE A 234 -2.41 0.95 10.63
N TYR A 235 -1.58 1.25 9.64
CA TYR A 235 -0.38 2.07 9.80
C TYR A 235 -0.59 3.44 9.14
N ILE A 236 -0.45 4.53 9.91
CA ILE A 236 -0.41 5.89 9.36
C ILE A 236 1.05 6.31 9.23
N ASP A 237 1.54 6.31 7.99
CA ASP A 237 2.94 6.56 7.67
C ASP A 237 3.21 8.03 7.39
N SER A 238 4.07 8.63 8.22
CA SER A 238 4.64 9.97 8.02
C SER A 238 6.16 9.93 7.82
N VAL A 239 6.78 8.74 7.79
CA VAL A 239 8.24 8.55 7.88
C VAL A 239 8.81 7.79 6.69
N GLY A 240 8.17 6.72 6.22
CA GLY A 240 8.65 5.86 5.12
C GLY A 240 9.93 5.08 5.45
N GLY A 241 10.61 4.62 4.39
CA GLY A 241 11.90 3.92 4.47
C GLY A 241 11.87 2.70 5.40
N ALA A 242 12.92 2.53 6.21
CA ALA A 242 13.04 1.43 7.16
C ALA A 242 11.89 1.34 8.20
N THR A 243 11.16 2.42 8.47
CA THR A 243 9.99 2.36 9.37
C THR A 243 8.79 1.70 8.68
N LEU A 244 8.59 1.96 7.38
CA LEU A 244 7.60 1.25 6.56
C LEU A 244 8.01 -0.22 6.37
N ASP A 245 9.29 -0.48 6.08
CA ASP A 245 9.81 -1.84 5.87
C ASP A 245 9.63 -2.73 7.12
N ALA A 246 9.84 -2.17 8.31
CA ALA A 246 9.58 -2.82 9.60
C ALA A 246 8.08 -2.94 9.96
N ALA A 247 7.25 -2.01 9.50
CA ALA A 247 5.80 -2.07 9.70
C ALA A 247 5.17 -3.18 8.86
N LEU A 248 5.57 -3.37 7.59
CA LEU A 248 5.06 -4.42 6.69
C LEU A 248 5.18 -5.83 7.28
N LEU A 249 6.34 -6.15 7.88
CA LEU A 249 6.58 -7.40 8.61
C LEU A 249 5.55 -7.65 9.72
N ASN A 250 5.05 -6.57 10.35
CA ASN A 250 4.11 -6.59 11.46
C ASN A 250 2.63 -6.33 11.07
N MET A 251 2.32 -6.07 9.80
CA MET A 251 0.93 -5.89 9.36
C MET A 251 0.12 -7.19 9.46
N ARG A 252 -1.18 -7.04 9.74
CA ARG A 252 -2.19 -8.12 9.78
C ARG A 252 -2.82 -8.33 8.40
N GLN A 253 -3.56 -9.44 8.24
CA GLN A 253 -4.31 -9.73 7.02
C GLN A 253 -5.35 -8.64 6.73
N GLY A 254 -5.38 -8.11 5.50
CA GLY A 254 -6.23 -6.96 5.15
C GLY A 254 -5.75 -5.63 5.75
N GLY A 255 -4.48 -5.57 6.18
CA GLY A 255 -3.86 -4.39 6.77
C GLY A 255 -3.83 -3.19 5.83
N ARG A 256 -3.93 -1.99 6.40
CA ARG A 256 -4.03 -0.72 5.66
C ARG A 256 -2.88 0.20 6.02
N VAL A 257 -2.04 0.56 5.06
CA VAL A 257 -1.02 1.61 5.21
C VAL A 257 -1.54 2.87 4.53
N VAL A 258 -1.55 4.00 5.24
CA VAL A 258 -1.89 5.30 4.68
C VAL A 258 -0.62 6.14 4.62
N ALA A 259 -0.09 6.35 3.41
CA ALA A 259 1.12 7.12 3.19
C ALA A 259 0.77 8.62 3.14
N VAL A 260 0.96 9.28 4.28
CA VAL A 260 0.73 10.73 4.48
C VAL A 260 2.00 11.53 4.18
N GLY A 261 3.15 10.97 4.50
CA GLY A 261 4.46 11.53 4.18
C GLY A 261 5.56 10.49 4.37
N MET A 262 6.76 10.80 3.87
CA MET A 262 7.95 9.96 4.10
C MET A 262 9.14 10.83 4.49
N ILE A 263 9.04 11.54 5.62
CA ILE A 263 10.00 12.60 5.99
C ILE A 263 11.46 12.13 6.08
N SER A 264 11.70 10.84 6.31
CA SER A 264 13.07 10.27 6.31
C SER A 264 13.73 10.29 4.92
N GLN A 265 12.95 10.43 3.85
CA GLN A 265 13.39 10.36 2.45
C GLN A 265 13.66 11.74 1.84
N TYR A 266 13.02 12.81 2.35
CA TYR A 266 12.95 14.12 1.68
C TYR A 266 14.30 14.82 1.49
N ASN A 267 15.34 14.39 2.19
CA ASN A 267 16.67 14.99 2.17
C ASN A 267 17.77 14.02 1.70
N LEU A 268 17.40 12.85 1.16
CA LEU A 268 18.33 11.85 0.66
C LEU A 268 18.60 12.05 -0.84
N GLU A 269 19.85 11.82 -1.28
CA GLU A 269 20.20 11.78 -2.71
C GLU A 269 19.80 10.42 -3.33
N GLU A 270 19.98 9.33 -2.57
CA GLU A 270 19.40 8.01 -2.87
C GLU A 270 18.33 7.66 -1.82
N PRO A 271 17.04 7.53 -2.20
CA PRO A 271 16.01 7.06 -1.28
C PRO A 271 16.26 5.63 -0.80
N TYR A 272 15.76 5.32 0.39
CA TYR A 272 15.77 3.98 0.98
C TYR A 272 14.86 3.05 0.17
N GLY A 273 15.45 2.02 -0.41
CA GLY A 273 14.69 0.96 -1.07
C GLY A 273 14.00 0.02 -0.08
N VAL A 274 12.67 0.05 -0.04
CA VAL A 274 11.82 -0.83 0.79
C VAL A 274 11.76 -2.22 0.18
N ARG A 275 12.08 -3.27 0.96
CA ARG A 275 12.30 -4.64 0.49
C ARG A 275 11.16 -5.61 0.78
N ASN A 276 10.45 -5.41 1.90
CA ASN A 276 9.43 -6.34 2.41
C ASN A 276 8.09 -6.20 1.69
N LEU A 277 8.04 -5.61 0.49
CA LEU A 277 6.79 -5.44 -0.28
C LEU A 277 6.13 -6.76 -0.68
N TYR A 278 6.83 -7.91 -0.64
CA TYR A 278 6.19 -9.21 -0.88
C TYR A 278 5.10 -9.55 0.16
N ASP A 279 5.21 -9.01 1.39
CA ASP A 279 4.17 -9.16 2.42
C ASP A 279 2.80 -8.65 1.97
N ILE A 280 2.74 -7.65 1.07
CA ILE A 280 1.46 -7.07 0.65
C ILE A 280 0.60 -8.07 -0.11
N ILE A 281 1.21 -9.06 -0.76
CA ILE A 281 0.50 -10.17 -1.42
C ILE A 281 -0.03 -11.15 -0.37
N ILE A 282 0.86 -11.66 0.49
CA ILE A 282 0.55 -12.69 1.50
C ILE A 282 -0.56 -12.18 2.43
N LYS A 283 -0.34 -11.00 3.03
CA LYS A 283 -1.22 -10.35 3.99
C LYS A 283 -2.35 -9.53 3.34
N ALA A 284 -2.45 -9.50 2.00
CA ALA A 284 -3.41 -8.68 1.26
C ALA A 284 -3.46 -7.21 1.75
N ILE A 285 -2.29 -6.57 1.84
CA ILE A 285 -2.14 -5.21 2.37
C ILE A 285 -2.43 -4.19 1.27
N ARG A 286 -3.14 -3.13 1.65
CA ARG A 286 -3.34 -1.93 0.83
C ARG A 286 -2.46 -0.79 1.36
N ILE A 287 -1.53 -0.31 0.56
CA ILE A 287 -0.79 0.94 0.77
C ILE A 287 -1.44 2.03 -0.10
N GLU A 288 -1.92 3.12 0.47
CA GLU A 288 -2.61 4.18 -0.26
C GLU A 288 -2.04 5.57 0.08
N GLY A 289 -1.63 6.31 -0.94
CA GLY A 289 -1.10 7.66 -0.79
C GLY A 289 -2.20 8.70 -0.56
N LEU A 290 -1.96 9.63 0.37
CA LEU A 290 -2.90 10.71 0.70
C LEU A 290 -2.46 12.05 0.11
N ASN A 291 -3.10 12.47 -0.99
CA ASN A 291 -3.10 13.87 -1.39
C ASN A 291 -4.28 14.61 -0.73
N VAL A 292 -4.00 15.36 0.34
CA VAL A 292 -5.00 16.14 1.10
C VAL A 292 -5.79 17.15 0.25
N ASN A 293 -5.25 17.63 -0.88
CA ASN A 293 -5.98 18.56 -1.75
C ASN A 293 -7.27 17.95 -2.31
N GLY A 294 -7.35 16.62 -2.41
CA GLY A 294 -8.57 15.90 -2.79
C GLY A 294 -9.68 15.89 -1.73
N TYR A 295 -9.43 16.41 -0.52
CA TYR A 295 -10.31 16.31 0.65
C TYR A 295 -10.87 17.65 1.15
N PHE A 296 -10.62 18.77 0.47
CA PHE A 296 -11.23 20.06 0.85
C PHE A 296 -12.77 20.05 0.80
N ASN A 297 -13.37 19.14 0.03
CA ASN A 297 -14.82 18.91 -0.01
C ASN A 297 -15.41 18.44 1.34
N ILE A 298 -14.61 17.89 2.26
CA ILE A 298 -15.05 17.52 3.61
C ILE A 298 -14.62 18.52 4.69
N TYR A 299 -13.94 19.63 4.33
CA TYR A 299 -13.34 20.55 5.29
C TYR A 299 -14.34 21.10 6.31
N ALA A 300 -15.53 21.53 5.88
CA ALA A 300 -16.54 22.09 6.79
C ALA A 300 -17.05 21.09 7.86
N ARG A 301 -17.12 19.79 7.54
CA ARG A 301 -17.45 18.74 8.52
C ARG A 301 -16.27 18.51 9.46
N PHE A 302 -15.06 18.43 8.92
CA PHE A 302 -13.83 18.29 9.69
C PHE A 302 -13.64 19.45 10.69
N GLU A 303 -13.89 20.70 10.26
CA GLU A 303 -13.70 21.90 11.08
C GLU A 303 -14.60 21.88 12.32
N GLU A 304 -15.91 21.65 12.12
CA GLU A 304 -16.90 21.61 13.20
C GLU A 304 -16.66 20.43 14.15
N GLU A 305 -16.39 19.22 13.64
CA GLU A 305 -16.10 18.04 14.48
C GLU A 305 -14.83 18.24 15.32
N MET A 306 -13.73 18.73 14.72
CA MET A 306 -12.48 18.98 15.45
C MET A 306 -12.59 20.15 16.43
N ALA A 307 -13.31 21.21 16.07
CA ALA A 307 -13.57 22.31 16.98
C ALA A 307 -14.41 21.85 18.18
N GLY A 308 -15.39 20.96 17.97
CA GLY A 308 -16.14 20.27 19.03
C GLY A 308 -15.21 19.47 19.95
N TYR A 309 -14.42 18.55 19.40
CA TYR A 309 -13.50 17.72 20.21
C TYR A 309 -12.47 18.55 21.00
N ILE A 310 -12.01 19.68 20.47
CA ILE A 310 -11.12 20.62 21.19
C ILE A 310 -11.87 21.32 22.33
N LYS A 311 -13.10 21.80 22.11
CA LYS A 311 -13.90 22.52 23.12
C LYS A 311 -14.34 21.61 24.27
N ASP A 312 -14.65 20.35 23.98
CA ASP A 312 -14.97 19.33 24.97
C ASP A 312 -13.72 18.82 25.75
N GLY A 313 -12.51 19.14 25.29
CA GLY A 313 -11.25 18.64 25.85
C GLY A 313 -10.91 17.19 25.44
N ASN A 314 -11.62 16.62 24.47
CA ASN A 314 -11.36 15.29 23.91
C ASN A 314 -10.12 15.24 23.00
N VAL A 315 -9.70 16.39 22.45
CA VAL A 315 -8.45 16.54 21.69
C VAL A 315 -7.55 17.60 22.35
N ALA A 316 -6.42 17.14 22.89
CA ALA A 316 -5.34 17.98 23.37
C ALA A 316 -4.42 18.41 22.22
N VAL A 317 -4.01 19.68 22.23
CA VAL A 317 -3.12 20.27 21.19
C VAL A 317 -1.76 20.61 21.79
N VAL A 318 -0.69 20.43 21.02
CA VAL A 318 0.67 20.92 21.31
C VAL A 318 1.22 21.65 20.09
N GLU A 319 1.52 22.93 20.28
CA GLU A 319 2.16 23.82 19.32
C GLU A 319 3.59 24.16 19.80
N ASP A 320 4.53 24.16 18.88
CA ASP A 320 5.91 24.62 19.06
C ASP A 320 6.01 26.00 18.39
N VAL A 321 6.08 27.04 19.21
CA VAL A 321 5.90 28.43 18.77
C VAL A 321 7.19 29.21 18.92
N VAL A 322 7.78 29.61 17.80
CA VAL A 322 8.85 30.62 17.78
C VAL A 322 8.26 32.00 17.48
N GLU A 323 8.86 33.06 18.03
CA GLU A 323 8.42 34.44 17.82
C GLU A 323 9.34 35.16 16.82
N GLY A 324 8.76 35.96 15.93
CA GLY A 324 9.48 36.76 14.95
C GLY A 324 9.83 35.98 13.67
N ILE A 325 9.70 36.67 12.53
CA ILE A 325 9.99 36.10 11.20
C ILE A 325 11.44 35.63 11.06
N GLU A 326 12.35 36.25 11.80
CA GLU A 326 13.77 35.90 11.89
C GLU A 326 14.01 34.47 12.39
N SER A 327 13.06 33.88 13.12
CA SER A 327 13.16 32.50 13.62
C SER A 327 12.63 31.45 12.64
N ALA A 328 11.99 31.84 11.54
CA ALA A 328 11.35 30.92 10.59
C ALA A 328 12.34 29.98 9.86
N PRO A 329 13.54 30.41 9.40
CA PRO A 329 14.53 29.51 8.83
C PRO A 329 14.98 28.42 9.81
N ALA A 330 15.28 28.82 11.06
CA ALA A 330 15.71 27.90 12.12
C ALA A 330 14.63 26.89 12.49
N ALA A 331 13.36 27.33 12.55
CA ALA A 331 12.21 26.47 12.80
C ALA A 331 12.00 25.45 11.66
N LEU A 332 12.16 25.86 10.39
CA LEU A 332 12.08 24.96 9.24
C LEU A 332 13.13 23.84 9.29
N VAL A 333 14.40 24.22 9.49
CA VAL A 333 15.53 23.28 9.64
C VAL A 333 15.36 22.41 10.89
N GLY A 334 14.66 22.93 11.91
CA GLY A 334 14.25 22.20 13.10
C GLY A 334 13.37 20.97 12.85
N LEU A 335 12.54 20.98 11.80
CA LEU A 335 11.67 19.85 11.45
C LEU A 335 12.46 18.59 11.06
N PHE A 336 13.45 18.74 10.19
CA PHE A 336 14.21 17.60 9.64
C PHE A 336 15.19 16.98 10.63
N SER A 337 15.57 17.74 11.66
CA SER A 337 16.29 17.24 12.84
C SER A 337 15.36 16.70 13.94
N GLY A 338 14.05 16.93 13.81
CA GLY A 338 13.05 16.57 14.80
C GLY A 338 13.19 17.35 16.12
N ARG A 339 13.64 18.61 16.07
CA ARG A 339 13.73 19.50 17.24
C ARG A 339 12.35 19.85 17.79
N ASN A 340 11.38 20.13 16.91
CA ASN A 340 10.03 20.60 17.28
C ASN A 340 9.24 19.61 18.15
N VAL A 341 8.51 20.08 19.17
CA VAL A 341 7.60 19.27 19.99
C VAL A 341 6.16 19.64 19.66
N GLY A 342 5.47 18.81 18.88
CA GLY A 342 4.14 19.11 18.34
C GLY A 342 4.21 19.90 17.02
N LYS A 343 3.23 20.79 16.78
CA LYS A 343 3.11 21.57 15.52
C LYS A 343 4.00 22.81 15.54
N GLN A 344 5.05 22.83 14.72
CA GLN A 344 5.89 24.03 14.55
C GLN A 344 5.16 25.14 13.78
N LEU A 345 5.13 26.34 14.36
CA LEU A 345 4.65 27.57 13.75
C LEU A 345 5.47 28.78 14.20
N VAL A 346 5.39 29.86 13.42
CA VAL A 346 6.05 31.15 13.68
C VAL A 346 4.98 32.19 13.99
N ALA A 347 5.05 32.81 15.16
CA ALA A 347 4.20 33.94 15.52
C ALA A 347 4.82 35.26 15.04
N LEU A 348 4.09 35.99 14.19
CA LEU A 348 4.45 37.32 13.70
C LEU A 348 3.77 38.42 14.51
N ALA A 349 2.49 38.20 14.87
CA ALA A 349 1.73 39.12 15.70
C ALA A 349 0.63 38.38 16.48
N ARG A 350 0.79 38.26 17.80
CA ARG A 350 -0.27 37.79 18.70
C ARG A 350 -1.34 38.87 18.86
N GLU A 351 -2.62 38.57 18.57
CA GLU A 351 -3.72 39.46 18.97
C GLU A 351 -3.86 39.48 20.50
N ARG A 352 -4.05 40.68 21.07
CA ARG A 352 -4.28 40.83 22.52
C ARG A 352 -5.70 40.39 22.88
N ARG A 353 -5.87 39.14 23.32
CA ARG A 353 -7.06 38.75 24.09
C ARG A 353 -6.87 39.14 25.55
N GLU A 354 -7.67 40.09 26.03
CA GLU A 354 -7.96 40.20 27.46
C GLU A 354 -8.87 39.02 27.83
N HIS A 355 -8.41 38.11 28.68
CA HIS A 355 -9.22 37.02 29.24
C HIS A 355 -9.01 36.97 30.76
N ALA A 356 -10.11 37.02 31.50
CA ALA A 356 -10.11 36.80 32.94
C ALA A 356 -9.72 35.35 33.25
N GLY A 357 -8.87 35.15 34.24
CA GLY A 357 -8.32 33.84 34.56
C GLY A 357 -9.29 32.95 35.34
N THR A 358 -9.27 31.65 35.02
CA THR A 358 -9.84 30.59 35.86
C THR A 358 -8.77 29.52 36.09
N THR A 359 -8.27 29.42 37.33
CA THR A 359 -7.31 28.38 37.72
C THR A 359 -8.06 27.07 38.02
N LEU A 360 -7.76 26.00 37.29
CA LEU A 360 -8.27 24.66 37.59
C LEU A 360 -7.22 23.83 38.34
N THR A 361 -7.55 23.44 39.57
CA THR A 361 -6.64 22.75 40.48
C THR A 361 -6.78 21.23 40.38
N VAL A 362 -5.69 20.53 40.08
CA VAL A 362 -5.64 19.06 40.08
C VAL A 362 -5.78 18.51 41.51
N THR A 363 -6.40 17.35 41.68
CA THR A 363 -6.35 16.57 42.94
C THR A 363 -6.28 15.08 42.64
N VAL A 364 -5.36 14.38 43.33
CA VAL A 364 -5.08 12.94 43.16
C VAL A 364 -5.26 12.21 44.49
N ARG A 365 -5.82 11.00 44.47
CA ARG A 365 -5.68 10.01 45.55
C ARG A 365 -5.50 8.59 44.98
N ARG A 366 -4.71 7.76 45.67
CA ARG A 366 -4.50 6.32 45.45
C ARG A 366 -4.81 5.56 46.74
N HIS A 367 -5.14 4.26 46.63
CA HIS A 367 -4.83 3.12 47.53
C HIS A 367 -5.80 1.95 47.22
N THR A 368 -5.52 0.64 47.22
CA THR A 368 -4.37 -0.30 47.05
C THR A 368 -4.89 -1.69 47.49
N GLN A 369 -4.73 -2.75 46.68
CA GLN A 369 -4.66 -4.19 47.07
C GLN A 369 -5.92 -4.85 47.74
N SER A 370 -6.20 -6.17 47.72
CA SER A 370 -5.75 -7.41 47.00
C SER A 370 -6.85 -8.52 47.24
N SER A 371 -6.79 -9.85 47.04
CA SER A 371 -5.77 -10.89 46.70
C SER A 371 -6.42 -12.25 46.30
N GLN A 372 -5.68 -13.16 45.62
CA GLN A 372 -5.69 -14.65 45.72
C GLN A 372 -7.01 -15.47 45.60
N SER A 373 -7.21 -16.28 44.53
CA SER A 373 -6.96 -17.77 44.42
C SER A 373 -8.23 -18.64 44.63
N VAL A 374 -8.40 -19.94 44.29
CA VAL A 374 -7.53 -21.12 43.98
C VAL A 374 -8.13 -21.96 42.78
N ALA A 375 -7.50 -23.09 42.41
CA ALA A 375 -7.79 -24.07 41.32
C ALA A 375 -9.02 -25.03 41.57
N ASP A 376 -9.34 -26.15 40.87
CA ASP A 376 -8.52 -27.20 40.20
C ASP A 376 -9.26 -28.12 39.16
N GLN A 377 -8.53 -28.53 38.11
CA GLN A 377 -8.32 -29.87 37.48
C GLN A 377 -9.42 -30.90 37.02
N ALA A 378 -8.91 -31.92 36.27
CA ALA A 378 -9.52 -33.13 35.64
C ALA A 378 -10.35 -32.89 34.37
N ILE A 379 -10.16 -33.52 33.19
CA ILE A 379 -9.49 -34.76 32.70
C ILE A 379 -10.17 -36.09 33.06
N ASP A 380 -10.70 -36.78 32.03
CA ASP A 380 -10.52 -38.22 31.82
C ASP A 380 -10.58 -38.58 30.31
N GLN A 381 -10.17 -39.79 29.95
CA GLN A 381 -10.13 -40.35 28.58
C GLN A 381 -11.16 -41.49 28.40
N LEU A 382 -11.32 -41.97 27.16
CA LEU A 382 -11.58 -43.37 26.73
C LEU A 382 -11.83 -43.30 25.21
N ALA A 383 -10.96 -43.79 24.33
CA ALA A 383 -10.52 -45.18 24.07
C ALA A 383 -11.25 -45.79 22.86
N THR A 384 -10.43 -46.30 21.94
CA THR A 384 -10.72 -46.88 20.63
C THR A 384 -11.75 -48.02 20.62
N GLN A 385 -12.48 -48.12 19.50
CA GLN A 385 -12.92 -49.40 18.95
C GLN A 385 -12.48 -49.49 17.49
N GLU A 386 -11.61 -50.45 17.19
CA GLU A 386 -11.31 -50.86 15.81
C GLU A 386 -12.39 -51.86 15.35
N MET A 387 -12.89 -51.70 14.12
CA MET A 387 -13.64 -52.74 13.42
C MET A 387 -12.79 -53.26 12.26
N ALA A 388 -12.37 -54.52 12.35
CA ALA A 388 -11.69 -55.20 11.25
C ALA A 388 -12.67 -55.44 10.09
N GLY A 389 -12.54 -54.65 9.03
CA GLY A 389 -13.08 -54.98 7.71
C GLY A 389 -12.19 -56.01 7.03
N SER A 390 -12.77 -56.90 6.22
CA SER A 390 -12.03 -57.91 5.47
C SER A 390 -11.41 -57.31 4.21
N ASP A 391 -10.09 -57.49 4.02
CA ASP A 391 -9.41 -57.15 2.77
C ASP A 391 -9.93 -58.02 1.61
N GLU A 392 -10.68 -57.42 0.68
CA GLU A 392 -10.53 -57.78 -0.72
C GLU A 392 -9.22 -57.14 -1.22
N GLU A 393 -8.37 -57.89 -1.94
CA GLU A 393 -7.09 -57.37 -2.45
C GLU A 393 -7.32 -56.16 -3.36
N ALA A 394 -7.13 -54.95 -2.83
CA ALA A 394 -7.32 -53.71 -3.57
C ALA A 394 -6.32 -53.67 -4.74
N ALA A 395 -6.83 -53.50 -5.96
CA ALA A 395 -6.00 -53.47 -7.16
C ALA A 395 -4.92 -52.38 -7.05
N VAL A 396 -3.64 -52.76 -7.18
CA VAL A 396 -2.50 -51.86 -7.04
C VAL A 396 -1.99 -51.42 -8.41
N ALA A 397 -1.71 -50.12 -8.55
CA ALA A 397 -1.02 -49.55 -9.71
C ALA A 397 0.38 -49.04 -9.32
N THR A 398 1.26 -48.89 -10.31
CA THR A 398 2.45 -48.04 -10.19
C THR A 398 2.03 -46.57 -10.16
N ASN A 399 2.68 -45.77 -9.32
CA ASN A 399 2.50 -44.33 -9.24
C ASN A 399 3.88 -43.65 -9.28
N LYS A 400 4.24 -43.05 -10.42
CA LYS A 400 5.37 -42.12 -10.48
C LYS A 400 4.98 -40.83 -9.76
N LYS A 401 5.92 -40.25 -9.00
CA LYS A 401 5.75 -38.95 -8.33
C LYS A 401 7.04 -38.12 -8.36
N VAL A 402 6.90 -36.80 -8.48
CA VAL A 402 8.02 -35.85 -8.36
C VAL A 402 8.14 -35.43 -6.90
N VAL A 403 9.33 -35.61 -6.32
CA VAL A 403 9.60 -35.30 -4.91
C VAL A 403 10.69 -34.23 -4.76
N LEU A 404 10.68 -33.49 -3.65
CA LEU A 404 11.77 -32.59 -3.28
C LEU A 404 12.92 -33.39 -2.64
N LYS A 405 14.15 -33.21 -3.12
CA LYS A 405 15.35 -33.89 -2.57
C LYS A 405 16.01 -33.13 -1.43
N ARG A 406 15.92 -31.79 -1.48
CA ARG A 406 16.53 -30.85 -0.56
C ARG A 406 15.84 -29.51 -0.65
N TYR A 407 15.88 -28.72 0.42
CA TYR A 407 15.40 -27.35 0.40
C TYR A 407 16.29 -26.47 -0.49
N VAL A 408 15.67 -25.51 -1.17
CA VAL A 408 16.29 -24.62 -2.16
C VAL A 408 16.50 -23.23 -1.58
N THR A 409 17.70 -22.67 -1.78
CA THR A 409 17.99 -21.23 -1.70
C THR A 409 18.35 -20.71 -3.10
N GLY A 410 18.13 -19.41 -3.37
CA GLY A 410 18.34 -18.85 -4.70
C GLY A 410 17.38 -19.42 -5.76
N PHE A 411 17.89 -19.73 -6.95
CA PHE A 411 17.15 -20.34 -8.06
C PHE A 411 17.13 -21.87 -7.94
N ALA A 412 15.95 -22.49 -8.07
CA ALA A 412 15.80 -23.94 -8.16
C ALA A 412 16.44 -24.50 -9.45
N VAL A 413 17.05 -25.68 -9.35
CA VAL A 413 17.57 -26.46 -10.48
C VAL A 413 16.90 -27.84 -10.56
N GLU A 414 17.02 -28.51 -11.70
CA GLU A 414 16.34 -29.79 -11.94
C GLU A 414 16.82 -30.90 -10.98
N ASP A 415 18.08 -30.85 -10.51
CA ASP A 415 18.64 -31.78 -9.51
C ASP A 415 18.13 -31.57 -8.06
N ASP A 416 17.35 -30.52 -7.79
CA ASP A 416 16.67 -30.34 -6.49
C ASP A 416 15.43 -31.24 -6.35
N MET A 417 15.00 -31.86 -7.45
CA MET A 417 13.85 -32.75 -7.56
C MET A 417 14.26 -34.11 -8.16
N GLU A 418 13.47 -35.15 -7.93
CA GLU A 418 13.57 -36.42 -8.65
C GLU A 418 12.20 -37.05 -8.89
N VAL A 419 12.12 -37.90 -9.92
CA VAL A 419 10.98 -38.78 -10.15
C VAL A 419 11.27 -40.10 -9.45
N VAL A 420 10.45 -40.44 -8.46
CA VAL A 420 10.46 -41.78 -7.83
C VAL A 420 9.26 -42.58 -8.31
N VAL A 421 9.39 -43.91 -8.28
CA VAL A 421 8.30 -44.84 -8.62
C VAL A 421 7.86 -45.55 -7.35
N ASP A 422 6.58 -45.43 -7.04
CA ASP A 422 5.92 -46.02 -5.87
C ASP A 422 4.73 -46.88 -6.31
N THR A 423 3.95 -47.40 -5.37
CA THR A 423 2.67 -48.06 -5.64
C THR A 423 1.50 -47.37 -4.96
N VAL A 424 0.30 -47.50 -5.55
CA VAL A 424 -0.94 -46.90 -5.05
C VAL A 424 -2.08 -47.90 -5.15
N GLY A 425 -2.93 -47.96 -4.12
CA GLY A 425 -4.17 -48.73 -4.18
C GLY A 425 -5.24 -47.98 -4.98
N LEU A 426 -5.91 -48.65 -5.92
CA LEU A 426 -6.97 -48.08 -6.76
C LEU A 426 -8.34 -48.02 -6.05
N ARG A 427 -8.32 -47.86 -4.72
CA ARG A 427 -9.49 -47.68 -3.84
C ARG A 427 -9.18 -46.68 -2.73
N VAL A 428 -10.19 -45.92 -2.33
CA VAL A 428 -10.13 -45.06 -1.15
C VAL A 428 -10.12 -45.94 0.12
N PRO A 429 -9.23 -45.68 1.11
CA PRO A 429 -9.17 -46.47 2.34
C PRO A 429 -10.50 -46.49 3.10
N ALA A 430 -10.92 -47.68 3.55
CA ALA A 430 -12.16 -47.88 4.29
C ALA A 430 -12.20 -47.01 5.57
N GLY A 431 -13.35 -46.39 5.84
CA GLY A 431 -13.54 -45.48 6.97
C GLY A 431 -13.03 -44.05 6.75
N SER A 432 -12.31 -43.76 5.67
CA SER A 432 -11.94 -42.38 5.30
C SER A 432 -13.04 -41.70 4.46
N THR A 433 -13.10 -40.36 4.51
CA THR A 433 -13.87 -39.54 3.54
C THR A 433 -12.86 -38.88 2.60
N ALA A 434 -12.67 -39.47 1.42
CA ALA A 434 -11.61 -39.06 0.49
C ALA A 434 -11.99 -39.35 -0.98
N VAL A 435 -11.16 -38.84 -1.88
CA VAL A 435 -11.30 -39.00 -3.34
C VAL A 435 -9.97 -39.47 -3.90
N LEU A 436 -9.96 -40.59 -4.62
CA LEU A 436 -8.79 -41.03 -5.38
C LEU A 436 -8.88 -40.49 -6.81
N LEU A 437 -7.92 -39.65 -7.18
CA LEU A 437 -7.76 -39.11 -8.52
C LEU A 437 -6.74 -39.91 -9.32
N LYS A 438 -7.00 -40.08 -10.62
CA LYS A 438 -5.95 -40.19 -11.64
C LYS A 438 -5.71 -38.81 -12.20
N ASN A 439 -4.48 -38.31 -12.09
CA ASN A 439 -4.14 -36.97 -12.56
C ASN A 439 -3.94 -36.99 -14.09
N LEU A 440 -4.55 -36.02 -14.78
CA LEU A 440 -4.51 -35.88 -16.23
C LEU A 440 -3.54 -34.78 -16.65
N TYR A 441 -3.62 -33.63 -15.95
CA TYR A 441 -2.75 -32.47 -16.16
C TYR A 441 -2.27 -31.88 -14.83
N LEU A 442 -1.00 -31.50 -14.75
CA LEU A 442 -0.41 -30.79 -13.61
C LEU A 442 -0.11 -29.34 -13.98
N SER A 443 -0.42 -28.42 -13.10
CA SER A 443 -0.06 -27.01 -13.25
C SER A 443 1.40 -26.76 -12.85
N CYS A 444 2.17 -26.05 -13.66
CA CYS A 444 3.43 -25.43 -13.23
C CYS A 444 3.18 -23.94 -12.95
N ASP A 445 3.35 -23.51 -11.70
CA ASP A 445 3.15 -22.12 -11.28
C ASP A 445 4.33 -21.59 -10.45
N PRO A 446 4.72 -20.30 -10.56
CA PRO A 446 5.91 -19.77 -9.89
C PRO A 446 5.87 -19.81 -8.36
N TRP A 447 4.68 -19.78 -7.74
CA TRP A 447 4.52 -19.66 -6.28
C TRP A 447 5.06 -20.88 -5.52
N ILE A 448 5.06 -22.07 -6.12
CA ILE A 448 5.50 -23.30 -5.44
C ILE A 448 7.00 -23.30 -5.13
N ARG A 449 7.81 -22.47 -5.80
CA ARG A 449 9.23 -22.28 -5.45
C ARG A 449 9.39 -21.70 -4.04
N GLY A 450 8.45 -20.92 -3.53
CA GLY A 450 8.48 -20.49 -2.12
C GLY A 450 8.52 -21.71 -1.19
N ARG A 451 7.61 -22.66 -1.42
CA ARG A 451 7.49 -23.92 -0.65
C ARG A 451 8.66 -24.89 -0.82
N MET A 452 9.58 -24.63 -1.76
CA MET A 452 10.83 -25.41 -1.90
C MET A 452 11.92 -24.94 -0.93
N SER A 453 11.79 -23.78 -0.29
CA SER A 453 12.66 -23.37 0.83
C SER A 453 12.13 -23.96 2.15
N LYS A 454 13.00 -24.09 3.17
CA LYS A 454 12.57 -24.26 4.57
C LYS A 454 12.50 -22.88 5.21
N HIS A 455 11.36 -22.51 5.73
CA HIS A 455 11.18 -21.29 6.53
C HIS A 455 11.31 -21.58 8.02
N ASP A 456 11.63 -20.56 8.82
CA ASP A 456 11.60 -20.66 10.27
C ASP A 456 10.18 -20.90 10.81
N ASP A 457 10.07 -21.63 11.91
CA ASP A 457 8.78 -22.03 12.46
C ASP A 457 8.01 -20.80 12.98
N GLY A 458 6.83 -20.55 12.40
CA GLY A 458 6.03 -19.35 12.68
C GLY A 458 6.23 -18.19 11.68
N ALA A 459 7.06 -18.35 10.65
CA ALA A 459 7.14 -17.40 9.53
C ALA A 459 5.80 -17.24 8.79
N ALA A 460 5.51 -16.03 8.32
CA ALA A 460 4.28 -15.72 7.58
C ALA A 460 4.36 -16.19 6.12
N VAL A 461 4.14 -17.49 5.89
CA VAL A 461 4.17 -18.11 4.56
C VAL A 461 2.76 -18.27 3.96
N PRO A 462 2.59 -18.17 2.62
CA PRO A 462 1.28 -18.32 1.98
C PRO A 462 0.76 -19.78 1.96
N ALA A 463 1.64 -20.76 2.14
CA ALA A 463 1.31 -22.18 2.34
C ALA A 463 2.51 -22.90 2.99
N PRO A 464 2.32 -24.08 3.61
CA PRO A 464 3.42 -24.85 4.20
C PRO A 464 4.48 -25.29 3.19
N ASP A 465 5.72 -25.37 3.64
CA ASP A 465 6.87 -25.93 2.92
C ASP A 465 6.60 -27.38 2.43
N PHE A 466 7.29 -27.80 1.38
CA PHE A 466 7.27 -29.20 0.94
C PHE A 466 8.17 -30.07 1.81
N ALA A 467 7.69 -31.23 2.25
CA ALA A 467 8.52 -32.24 2.89
C ALA A 467 9.46 -32.90 1.87
N ILE A 468 10.69 -33.19 2.30
CA ILE A 468 11.66 -33.92 1.48
C ILE A 468 11.22 -35.38 1.32
N GLY A 469 11.22 -35.89 0.08
CA GLY A 469 10.79 -37.24 -0.26
C GLY A 469 9.27 -37.43 -0.43
N GLU A 470 8.46 -36.43 -0.09
CA GLU A 470 7.02 -36.41 -0.40
C GLU A 470 6.76 -35.81 -1.79
N ALA A 471 5.59 -36.13 -2.37
CA ALA A 471 5.19 -35.57 -3.66
C ALA A 471 5.04 -34.05 -3.56
N LEU A 472 5.59 -33.31 -4.53
CA LEU A 472 5.27 -31.89 -4.70
C LEU A 472 3.76 -31.75 -4.94
N ALA A 473 3.13 -30.70 -4.43
CA ALA A 473 1.69 -30.49 -4.53
C ALA A 473 1.35 -29.09 -5.08
N ASN A 474 0.55 -29.05 -6.13
CA ASN A 474 0.05 -27.82 -6.77
C ASN A 474 -1.34 -28.06 -7.36
N PHE A 475 -1.91 -27.08 -8.07
CA PHE A 475 -3.13 -27.29 -8.82
C PHE A 475 -2.95 -28.32 -9.95
N GLY A 476 -3.99 -29.11 -10.19
CA GLY A 476 -4.05 -30.12 -11.24
C GLY A 476 -5.49 -30.38 -11.69
N VAL A 477 -5.62 -31.15 -12.76
CA VAL A 477 -6.90 -31.64 -13.30
C VAL A 477 -6.85 -33.15 -13.28
N GLY A 478 -7.87 -33.79 -12.71
CA GLY A 478 -7.90 -35.21 -12.46
C GLY A 478 -9.28 -35.83 -12.69
N LYS A 479 -9.29 -37.14 -12.90
CA LYS A 479 -10.48 -37.97 -13.01
C LYS A 479 -10.63 -38.81 -11.77
N VAL A 480 -11.82 -38.81 -11.17
CA VAL A 480 -12.09 -39.60 -9.98
C VAL A 480 -12.16 -41.09 -10.35
N ILE A 481 -11.29 -41.89 -9.75
CA ILE A 481 -11.25 -43.35 -9.93
C ILE A 481 -12.11 -44.03 -8.87
N ASP A 482 -12.07 -43.54 -7.64
CA ASP A 482 -12.81 -44.06 -6.50
C ASP A 482 -13.11 -42.93 -5.50
N SER A 483 -14.22 -42.99 -4.77
CA SER A 483 -14.57 -41.96 -3.78
C SER A 483 -15.51 -42.49 -2.69
N THR A 484 -15.30 -41.98 -1.47
CA THR A 484 -16.24 -42.10 -0.34
C THR A 484 -16.91 -40.76 0.00
N HIS A 485 -16.62 -39.68 -0.73
CA HIS A 485 -17.18 -38.35 -0.48
C HIS A 485 -18.55 -38.20 -1.16
N PRO A 486 -19.65 -37.90 -0.45
CA PRO A 486 -21.01 -37.96 -0.99
C PRO A 486 -21.30 -36.94 -2.11
N GLY A 487 -20.47 -35.92 -2.28
CA GLY A 487 -20.58 -34.95 -3.38
C GLY A 487 -19.87 -35.36 -4.68
N VAL A 488 -19.02 -36.38 -4.68
CA VAL A 488 -18.07 -36.69 -5.77
C VAL A 488 -18.09 -38.19 -6.10
N ASN A 489 -18.22 -38.55 -7.37
CA ASN A 489 -18.40 -39.93 -7.83
C ASN A 489 -17.25 -40.39 -8.71
N ALA A 490 -17.00 -41.70 -8.77
CA ALA A 490 -16.13 -42.30 -9.78
C ALA A 490 -16.59 -41.95 -11.21
N GLY A 491 -15.67 -41.48 -12.03
CA GLY A 491 -15.93 -40.94 -13.37
C GLY A 491 -16.09 -39.42 -13.45
N ASP A 492 -16.30 -38.72 -12.33
CA ASP A 492 -16.32 -37.25 -12.33
C ASP A 492 -14.96 -36.66 -12.75
N LEU A 493 -14.99 -35.53 -13.46
CA LEU A 493 -13.82 -34.72 -13.78
C LEU A 493 -13.75 -33.52 -12.84
N VAL A 494 -12.58 -33.31 -12.23
CA VAL A 494 -12.35 -32.29 -11.21
C VAL A 494 -11.03 -31.56 -11.43
N TRP A 495 -10.93 -30.37 -10.85
CA TRP A 495 -9.68 -29.66 -10.66
C TRP A 495 -9.56 -29.19 -9.20
N GLY A 496 -8.34 -28.95 -8.74
CA GLY A 496 -8.05 -28.59 -7.36
C GLY A 496 -6.58 -28.85 -7.03
N MET A 497 -6.23 -28.95 -5.75
CA MET A 497 -4.86 -29.34 -5.36
C MET A 497 -4.67 -30.86 -5.51
N SER A 498 -3.61 -31.26 -6.19
CA SER A 498 -3.18 -32.65 -6.34
C SER A 498 -1.67 -32.78 -6.11
N GLY A 499 -1.19 -34.01 -5.91
CA GLY A 499 0.23 -34.31 -6.02
C GLY A 499 0.71 -34.18 -7.47
N TRP A 500 2.01 -33.94 -7.64
CA TRP A 500 2.74 -34.12 -8.89
C TRP A 500 3.08 -35.59 -9.05
N GLU A 501 2.05 -36.37 -9.35
CA GLU A 501 2.06 -37.83 -9.41
C GLU A 501 0.97 -38.34 -10.36
N GLU A 502 1.00 -39.62 -10.73
CA GLU A 502 0.00 -40.22 -11.63
C GLU A 502 -1.36 -40.42 -10.95
N TYR A 503 -1.39 -40.67 -9.64
CA TYR A 503 -2.61 -40.82 -8.84
C TYR A 503 -2.48 -40.17 -7.45
N THR A 504 -3.43 -39.33 -7.05
CA THR A 504 -3.46 -38.68 -5.73
C THR A 504 -4.66 -39.11 -4.91
N LEU A 505 -4.42 -39.52 -3.65
CA LEU A 505 -5.48 -39.69 -2.65
C LEU A 505 -5.74 -38.36 -1.92
N VAL A 506 -6.82 -37.66 -2.30
CA VAL A 506 -7.20 -36.37 -1.71
C VAL A 506 -8.04 -36.61 -0.46
N THR A 507 -7.45 -36.31 0.70
CA THR A 507 -8.06 -36.45 2.04
C THR A 507 -8.85 -35.23 2.52
N GLN A 508 -8.82 -34.14 1.75
CA GLN A 508 -9.64 -32.93 1.92
C GLN A 508 -10.46 -32.69 0.63
N PRO A 509 -11.43 -33.56 0.31
CA PRO A 509 -12.14 -33.55 -0.96
C PRO A 509 -12.98 -32.29 -1.21
N GLU A 510 -13.25 -31.50 -0.17
CA GLU A 510 -13.86 -30.17 -0.24
C GLU A 510 -13.01 -29.12 -0.98
N SER A 511 -11.71 -29.41 -1.20
CA SER A 511 -10.81 -28.59 -2.02
C SER A 511 -10.93 -28.86 -3.54
N LEU A 512 -11.74 -29.84 -3.94
CA LEU A 512 -11.93 -30.23 -5.34
C LEU A 512 -13.19 -29.58 -5.94
N ILE A 513 -13.04 -28.97 -7.09
CA ILE A 513 -14.12 -28.32 -7.86
C ILE A 513 -14.40 -29.19 -9.10
N LYS A 514 -15.68 -29.52 -9.32
CA LYS A 514 -16.10 -30.25 -10.53
C LYS A 514 -15.99 -29.36 -11.76
N ILE A 515 -15.56 -29.95 -12.87
CA ILE A 515 -15.49 -29.27 -14.17
C ILE A 515 -16.89 -29.18 -14.77
N ASN A 516 -17.42 -27.97 -14.91
CA ASN A 516 -18.77 -27.74 -15.44
C ASN A 516 -18.79 -27.63 -16.98
N HIS A 517 -17.70 -27.21 -17.60
CA HIS A 517 -17.59 -27.04 -19.06
C HIS A 517 -16.68 -28.11 -19.69
N THR A 518 -17.13 -29.36 -19.68
CA THR A 518 -16.41 -30.51 -20.28
C THR A 518 -16.34 -30.46 -21.82
N GLU A 519 -17.06 -29.53 -22.46
CA GLU A 519 -16.93 -29.20 -23.88
C GLU A 519 -15.71 -28.33 -24.21
N LEU A 520 -15.04 -27.77 -23.20
CA LEU A 520 -13.78 -27.03 -23.34
C LEU A 520 -12.57 -27.94 -22.98
N PRO A 521 -11.36 -27.67 -23.50
CA PRO A 521 -10.18 -28.46 -23.20
C PRO A 521 -9.91 -28.54 -21.69
N LEU A 522 -9.83 -29.76 -21.14
CA LEU A 522 -9.68 -29.98 -19.70
C LEU A 522 -8.43 -29.32 -19.12
N SER A 523 -7.37 -29.15 -19.91
CA SER A 523 -6.14 -28.43 -19.54
C SER A 523 -6.39 -26.97 -19.12
N TYR A 524 -7.45 -26.33 -19.63
CA TYR A 524 -7.82 -24.95 -19.28
C TYR A 524 -8.12 -24.78 -17.79
N TYR A 525 -8.52 -25.83 -17.08
CA TYR A 525 -8.72 -25.83 -15.63
C TYR A 525 -7.42 -25.89 -14.81
N THR A 526 -6.27 -26.13 -15.44
CA THR A 526 -4.95 -25.78 -14.83
C THR A 526 -4.62 -24.29 -14.98
N GLY A 527 -5.32 -23.58 -15.87
CA GLY A 527 -4.95 -22.27 -16.38
C GLY A 527 -6.10 -21.26 -16.30
N VAL A 528 -6.69 -20.95 -17.45
CA VAL A 528 -7.66 -19.85 -17.70
C VAL A 528 -9.04 -20.06 -17.06
N LEU A 529 -9.45 -21.30 -16.77
CA LEU A 529 -10.65 -21.65 -15.98
C LEU A 529 -10.30 -22.14 -14.56
N GLY A 530 -9.00 -22.25 -14.25
CA GLY A 530 -8.49 -22.60 -12.93
C GLY A 530 -8.03 -21.39 -12.13
N MET A 531 -7.18 -21.65 -11.13
CA MET A 531 -6.63 -20.66 -10.20
C MET A 531 -5.99 -19.45 -10.90
N THR A 532 -5.22 -19.64 -11.99
CA THR A 532 -4.56 -18.50 -12.66
C THR A 532 -5.53 -17.59 -13.42
N GLY A 533 -6.63 -18.15 -13.95
CA GLY A 533 -7.73 -17.38 -14.52
C GLY A 533 -8.49 -16.61 -13.46
N LEU A 534 -8.84 -17.25 -12.33
CA LEU A 534 -9.51 -16.58 -11.21
C LEU A 534 -8.64 -15.43 -10.67
N THR A 535 -7.32 -15.65 -10.58
CA THR A 535 -6.34 -14.65 -10.19
C THR A 535 -6.37 -13.43 -11.13
N ALA A 536 -6.38 -13.64 -12.45
CA ALA A 536 -6.50 -12.56 -13.43
C ALA A 536 -7.83 -11.81 -13.31
N TYR A 537 -8.94 -12.53 -13.20
CA TYR A 537 -10.29 -11.96 -13.12
C TYR A 537 -10.48 -11.16 -11.82
N ALA A 538 -10.20 -11.75 -10.65
CA ALA A 538 -10.34 -11.10 -9.35
C ALA A 538 -9.40 -9.89 -9.22
N GLY A 539 -8.11 -10.07 -9.56
CA GLY A 539 -7.12 -9.00 -9.50
C GLY A 539 -7.49 -7.83 -10.42
N PHE A 540 -7.96 -8.09 -11.65
CA PHE A 540 -8.35 -7.01 -12.55
C PHE A 540 -9.69 -6.38 -12.13
N MET A 541 -10.76 -7.17 -12.05
CA MET A 541 -12.13 -6.69 -11.88
C MET A 541 -12.42 -6.17 -10.47
N GLU A 542 -12.04 -6.91 -9.42
CA GLU A 542 -12.41 -6.60 -8.04
C GLU A 542 -11.34 -5.75 -7.30
N VAL A 543 -10.06 -5.98 -7.57
CA VAL A 543 -8.96 -5.19 -6.99
C VAL A 543 -8.68 -3.95 -7.84
N GLY A 544 -8.36 -4.10 -9.13
CA GLY A 544 -8.04 -3.00 -10.05
C GLY A 544 -9.23 -2.07 -10.36
N ARG A 545 -10.43 -2.65 -10.47
CA ARG A 545 -11.72 -1.96 -10.73
C ARG A 545 -11.66 -1.09 -11.98
N PRO A 546 -11.56 -1.70 -13.18
CA PRO A 546 -11.34 -0.99 -14.43
C PRO A 546 -12.54 -0.13 -14.83
N LYS A 547 -12.22 0.94 -15.55
CA LYS A 547 -13.15 1.83 -16.23
C LYS A 547 -12.78 1.83 -17.71
N ARG A 548 -13.80 1.92 -18.57
CA ARG A 548 -13.60 2.13 -20.01
C ARG A 548 -12.77 3.39 -20.23
N GLY A 549 -11.65 3.26 -20.95
CA GLY A 549 -10.70 4.34 -21.19
C GLY A 549 -9.56 4.48 -20.17
N ASP A 550 -9.49 3.64 -19.13
CA ASP A 550 -8.26 3.53 -18.31
C ASP A 550 -7.06 3.08 -19.16
N PHE A 551 -5.88 3.60 -18.83
CA PHE A 551 -4.58 3.13 -19.36
C PHE A 551 -4.00 2.03 -18.45
N VAL A 552 -3.80 0.83 -19.00
CA VAL A 552 -3.42 -0.37 -18.25
C VAL A 552 -2.04 -0.90 -18.65
N PHE A 553 -1.12 -1.01 -17.70
CA PHE A 553 0.15 -1.74 -17.86
C PHE A 553 0.04 -3.14 -17.26
N VAL A 554 0.57 -4.15 -17.94
CA VAL A 554 0.67 -5.53 -17.44
C VAL A 554 2.12 -6.01 -17.53
N SER A 555 2.73 -6.41 -16.42
CA SER A 555 4.06 -7.03 -16.43
C SER A 555 3.98 -8.56 -16.57
N ALA A 556 5.02 -9.18 -17.17
CA ALA A 556 5.01 -10.59 -17.58
C ALA A 556 3.79 -10.97 -18.42
N ALA A 557 3.36 -10.07 -19.32
CA ALA A 557 2.06 -10.10 -19.97
C ALA A 557 1.81 -11.34 -20.84
N ALA A 558 2.85 -12.00 -21.36
CA ALA A 558 2.73 -13.24 -22.14
C ALA A 558 2.68 -14.53 -21.28
N GLY A 559 2.60 -14.40 -19.95
CA GLY A 559 2.43 -15.52 -19.02
C GLY A 559 0.98 -15.97 -18.84
N ALA A 560 0.74 -16.84 -17.84
CA ALA A 560 -0.59 -17.39 -17.55
C ALA A 560 -1.61 -16.32 -17.13
N VAL A 561 -1.31 -15.55 -16.08
CA VAL A 561 -2.20 -14.48 -15.58
C VAL A 561 -2.22 -13.31 -16.56
N GLY A 562 -1.05 -12.85 -17.01
CA GLY A 562 -0.89 -11.67 -17.86
C GLY A 562 -1.70 -11.70 -19.16
N GLN A 563 -1.76 -12.85 -19.84
CA GLN A 563 -2.49 -12.95 -21.13
C GLN A 563 -4.00 -12.80 -20.94
N VAL A 564 -4.52 -13.21 -19.77
CA VAL A 564 -5.94 -13.10 -19.42
C VAL A 564 -6.26 -11.67 -18.99
N VAL A 565 -5.42 -11.04 -18.14
CA VAL A 565 -5.58 -9.62 -17.74
C VAL A 565 -5.60 -8.69 -18.95
N GLY A 566 -4.72 -8.91 -19.93
CA GLY A 566 -4.70 -8.13 -21.17
C GLY A 566 -6.01 -8.20 -21.96
N GLN A 567 -6.54 -9.41 -22.14
CA GLN A 567 -7.78 -9.61 -22.89
C GLN A 567 -9.01 -9.12 -22.11
N LEU A 568 -9.04 -9.29 -20.78
CA LEU A 568 -10.03 -8.64 -19.91
C LEU A 568 -9.96 -7.10 -19.99
N SER A 569 -8.75 -6.52 -20.14
CA SER A 569 -8.58 -5.08 -20.36
C SER A 569 -9.17 -4.63 -21.71
N LYS A 570 -9.04 -5.43 -22.78
CA LYS A 570 -9.71 -5.14 -24.05
C LYS A 570 -11.24 -5.26 -23.93
N ILE A 571 -11.75 -6.26 -23.21
CA ILE A 571 -13.18 -6.46 -22.96
C ILE A 571 -13.77 -5.29 -22.14
N ALA A 572 -13.03 -4.77 -21.15
CA ALA A 572 -13.40 -3.58 -20.37
C ALA A 572 -13.32 -2.26 -21.18
N GLY A 573 -12.76 -2.28 -22.40
CA GLY A 573 -12.58 -1.09 -23.23
C GLY A 573 -11.45 -0.18 -22.77
N CYS A 574 -10.37 -0.75 -22.24
CA CYS A 574 -9.15 -0.04 -21.85
C CYS A 574 -8.11 -0.02 -23.00
N TYR A 575 -7.13 0.88 -22.87
CA TYR A 575 -5.86 0.81 -23.61
C TYR A 575 -4.88 -0.01 -22.78
N VAL A 576 -4.20 -1.00 -23.35
CA VAL A 576 -3.35 -1.93 -22.61
C VAL A 576 -1.98 -2.17 -23.28
N VAL A 577 -0.94 -2.11 -22.45
CA VAL A 577 0.46 -2.36 -22.85
C VAL A 577 1.04 -3.49 -22.02
N GLY A 578 1.75 -4.41 -22.66
CA GLY A 578 2.38 -5.56 -22.01
C GLY A 578 3.91 -5.52 -22.05
N SER A 579 4.58 -5.91 -20.96
CA SER A 579 6.02 -6.23 -21.01
C SER A 579 6.28 -7.73 -21.02
N ALA A 580 7.24 -8.15 -21.85
CA ALA A 580 7.63 -9.56 -22.01
C ALA A 580 9.15 -9.73 -22.11
N GLY A 581 9.64 -10.96 -21.97
CA GLY A 581 11.08 -11.29 -21.90
C GLY A 581 11.72 -11.81 -23.20
N SER A 582 11.05 -11.65 -24.34
CA SER A 582 11.57 -11.91 -25.69
C SER A 582 10.67 -11.21 -26.73
N ASP A 583 11.21 -10.92 -27.92
CA ASP A 583 10.47 -10.22 -28.97
C ASP A 583 9.32 -11.07 -29.55
N GLU A 584 9.51 -12.39 -29.65
CA GLU A 584 8.45 -13.36 -29.97
C GLU A 584 7.21 -13.20 -29.06
N LYS A 585 7.43 -12.94 -27.77
CA LYS A 585 6.35 -12.73 -26.79
C LYS A 585 5.73 -11.34 -26.91
N VAL A 586 6.47 -10.35 -27.41
CA VAL A 586 5.94 -9.01 -27.77
C VAL A 586 5.04 -9.11 -28.99
N ASP A 587 5.46 -9.83 -30.03
CA ASP A 587 4.63 -10.09 -31.21
C ASP A 587 3.36 -10.88 -30.84
N LEU A 588 3.47 -11.89 -29.98
CA LEU A 588 2.32 -12.66 -29.47
C LEU A 588 1.28 -11.77 -28.75
N LEU A 589 1.73 -10.81 -27.94
CA LEU A 589 0.87 -9.85 -27.25
C LEU A 589 0.05 -9.00 -28.22
N LYS A 590 0.71 -8.43 -29.23
CA LYS A 590 0.08 -7.51 -30.18
C LYS A 590 -0.75 -8.23 -31.25
N THR A 591 -0.34 -9.43 -31.67
CA THR A 591 -1.01 -10.17 -32.76
C THR A 591 -2.09 -11.15 -32.29
N LYS A 592 -1.91 -11.84 -31.16
CA LYS A 592 -2.81 -12.91 -30.69
C LYS A 592 -3.65 -12.54 -29.47
N PHE A 593 -3.12 -11.70 -28.56
CA PHE A 593 -3.84 -11.24 -27.37
C PHE A 593 -4.44 -9.83 -27.50
N GLY A 594 -4.22 -9.14 -28.63
CA GLY A 594 -4.86 -7.85 -28.94
C GLY A 594 -4.42 -6.67 -28.08
N PHE A 595 -3.22 -6.71 -27.49
CA PHE A 595 -2.62 -5.56 -26.80
C PHE A 595 -2.36 -4.42 -27.79
N ASP A 596 -2.59 -3.17 -27.36
CA ASP A 596 -2.42 -1.99 -28.21
C ASP A 596 -0.92 -1.70 -28.45
N ASP A 597 -0.08 -1.94 -27.44
CA ASP A 597 1.38 -1.98 -27.59
C ASP A 597 2.03 -3.02 -26.66
N ALA A 598 3.31 -3.35 -26.90
CA ALA A 598 4.10 -4.20 -26.02
C ALA A 598 5.60 -3.98 -26.24
N PHE A 599 6.43 -4.25 -25.23
CA PHE A 599 7.88 -4.10 -25.30
C PHE A 599 8.65 -5.24 -24.60
N ASN A 600 9.87 -5.50 -25.06
CA ASN A 600 10.76 -6.51 -24.50
C ASN A 600 11.60 -5.86 -23.39
N TYR A 601 11.27 -6.15 -22.12
CA TYR A 601 11.92 -5.47 -20.98
C TYR A 601 13.42 -5.75 -20.87
N LYS A 602 13.94 -6.81 -21.53
CA LYS A 602 15.37 -7.14 -21.56
C LYS A 602 16.17 -6.30 -22.57
N SER A 603 15.47 -5.60 -23.48
CA SER A 603 16.06 -4.76 -24.52
C SER A 603 16.05 -3.27 -24.16
N GLU A 604 15.33 -2.87 -23.11
CA GLU A 604 15.27 -1.49 -22.62
C GLU A 604 16.40 -1.23 -21.61
N THR A 605 17.15 -0.13 -21.77
CA THR A 605 18.13 0.31 -20.77
C THR A 605 17.51 1.14 -19.65
N ASP A 606 16.28 1.62 -19.84
CA ASP A 606 15.52 2.42 -18.87
C ASP A 606 14.03 2.04 -18.98
N LEU A 607 13.50 1.38 -17.95
CA LEU A 607 12.11 0.97 -17.88
C LEU A 607 11.14 2.14 -17.67
N ALA A 608 11.57 3.23 -17.01
CA ALA A 608 10.73 4.40 -16.78
C ALA A 608 10.54 5.19 -18.08
N ALA A 609 11.61 5.33 -18.89
CA ALA A 609 11.52 5.89 -20.24
C ALA A 609 10.72 4.99 -21.19
N ALA A 610 10.88 3.66 -21.13
CA ALA A 610 10.08 2.72 -21.92
C ALA A 610 8.58 2.82 -21.60
N LEU A 611 8.22 2.91 -20.32
CA LEU A 611 6.84 3.14 -19.90
C LEU A 611 6.33 4.51 -20.35
N LYS A 612 7.10 5.59 -20.17
CA LYS A 612 6.69 6.95 -20.61
C LYS A 612 6.47 7.04 -22.13
N ARG A 613 7.21 6.25 -22.91
CA ARG A 613 7.09 6.14 -24.37
C ARG A 613 5.76 5.48 -24.80
N CYS A 614 5.31 4.45 -24.08
CA CYS A 614 4.04 3.77 -24.35
C CYS A 614 2.84 4.44 -23.65
N PHE A 615 3.09 5.18 -22.56
CA PHE A 615 2.10 5.90 -21.75
C PHE A 615 2.47 7.39 -21.63
N PRO A 616 2.32 8.21 -22.69
CA PRO A 616 2.64 9.63 -22.64
C PRO A 616 1.84 10.36 -21.55
N ASP A 617 0.57 9.97 -21.33
CA ASP A 617 -0.32 10.51 -20.29
C ASP A 617 -0.26 9.73 -18.95
N GLY A 618 0.60 8.71 -18.84
CA GLY A 618 0.77 7.86 -17.66
C GLY A 618 -0.19 6.66 -17.57
N ILE A 619 -0.11 5.93 -16.44
CA ILE A 619 -0.79 4.65 -16.20
C ILE A 619 -1.91 4.80 -15.14
N ASP A 620 -3.13 4.36 -15.44
CA ASP A 620 -4.26 4.33 -14.49
C ASP A 620 -4.33 3.01 -13.68
N ILE A 621 -3.93 1.89 -14.29
CA ILE A 621 -3.81 0.57 -13.64
C ILE A 621 -2.47 -0.08 -14.01
N TYR A 622 -1.70 -0.52 -13.02
CA TYR A 622 -0.60 -1.46 -13.23
C TYR A 622 -0.97 -2.81 -12.61
N PHE A 623 -1.01 -3.88 -13.42
CA PHE A 623 -1.11 -5.25 -12.93
C PHE A 623 0.29 -5.85 -12.82
N ASP A 624 0.77 -6.00 -11.60
CA ASP A 624 2.14 -6.40 -11.29
C ASP A 624 2.25 -7.91 -11.04
N ASN A 625 2.98 -8.60 -11.91
CA ASN A 625 3.42 -9.99 -11.74
C ASN A 625 4.92 -10.10 -11.43
N VAL A 626 5.66 -8.99 -11.42
CA VAL A 626 7.14 -8.96 -11.53
C VAL A 626 7.81 -8.32 -10.32
N GLY A 627 7.28 -7.20 -9.79
CA GLY A 627 7.88 -6.45 -8.69
C GLY A 627 9.20 -5.75 -9.03
N GLY A 628 9.97 -5.42 -7.99
CA GLY A 628 11.32 -4.86 -8.10
C GLY A 628 11.41 -3.61 -8.97
N ALA A 629 12.45 -3.52 -9.82
CA ALA A 629 12.68 -2.39 -10.72
C ALA A 629 11.53 -2.11 -11.71
N THR A 630 10.67 -3.11 -12.03
CA THR A 630 9.50 -2.86 -12.89
C THR A 630 8.41 -2.11 -12.15
N LEU A 631 8.19 -2.44 -10.88
CA LEU A 631 7.32 -1.67 -9.98
C LEU A 631 7.89 -0.26 -9.75
N ASP A 632 9.18 -0.16 -9.47
CA ASP A 632 9.83 1.13 -9.17
C ASP A 632 9.73 2.12 -10.34
N ALA A 633 9.87 1.62 -11.59
CA ALA A 633 9.66 2.40 -12.81
C ALA A 633 8.18 2.71 -13.11
N ALA A 634 7.25 1.84 -12.69
CA ALA A 634 5.82 2.05 -12.85
C ALA A 634 5.29 3.16 -11.93
N LEU A 635 5.73 3.22 -10.67
CA LEU A 635 5.33 4.25 -9.69
C LEU A 635 5.59 5.69 -10.19
N LEU A 636 6.71 5.91 -10.87
CA LEU A 636 7.04 7.18 -11.55
C LEU A 636 6.02 7.54 -12.64
N ASN A 637 5.47 6.55 -13.34
CA ASN A 637 4.57 6.72 -14.48
C ASN A 637 3.06 6.61 -14.13
N MET A 638 2.69 6.35 -12.87
CA MET A 638 1.29 6.30 -12.45
C MET A 638 0.59 7.68 -12.53
N ARG A 639 -0.71 7.65 -12.85
CA ARG A 639 -1.61 8.81 -12.88
C ARG A 639 -2.26 9.07 -11.52
N GLN A 640 -2.92 10.23 -11.40
CA GLN A 640 -3.68 10.61 -10.21
C GLN A 640 -4.81 9.60 -9.94
N GLY A 641 -4.87 9.02 -8.74
CA GLY A 641 -5.82 7.96 -8.39
C GLY A 641 -5.50 6.59 -9.02
N GLY A 642 -4.28 6.41 -9.51
CA GLY A 642 -3.82 5.17 -10.14
C GLY A 642 -3.83 3.97 -9.18
N ARG A 643 -3.97 2.75 -9.74
CA ARG A 643 -4.09 1.51 -8.98
C ARG A 643 -3.00 0.52 -9.38
N VAL A 644 -2.17 0.09 -8.45
CA VAL A 644 -1.25 -1.04 -8.65
C VAL A 644 -1.84 -2.27 -7.99
N VAL A 645 -2.21 -3.26 -8.81
CA VAL A 645 -2.68 -4.58 -8.40
C VAL A 645 -1.46 -5.49 -8.30
N VAL A 646 -1.03 -5.82 -7.09
CA VAL A 646 0.16 -6.65 -6.88
C VAL A 646 -0.26 -8.11 -6.78
N CYS A 647 -0.17 -8.81 -7.91
CA CYS A 647 -0.49 -10.23 -8.05
C CYS A 647 0.71 -11.13 -7.73
N GLY A 648 1.92 -10.66 -8.02
CA GLY A 648 3.14 -11.45 -7.92
C GLY A 648 4.38 -10.59 -8.02
N MET A 649 5.51 -11.11 -7.56
CA MET A 649 6.82 -10.47 -7.69
C MET A 649 7.88 -11.46 -8.20
N ILE A 650 7.65 -12.10 -9.36
CA ILE A 650 8.48 -13.24 -9.81
C ILE A 650 9.98 -12.92 -9.95
N SER A 651 10.35 -11.64 -10.14
CA SER A 651 11.77 -11.24 -10.17
C SER A 651 12.47 -11.33 -8.80
N GLN A 652 11.71 -11.47 -7.71
CA GLN A 652 12.19 -11.45 -6.33
C GLN A 652 12.31 -12.84 -5.71
N TYR A 653 11.55 -13.84 -6.20
CA TYR A 653 11.38 -15.15 -5.54
C TYR A 653 12.66 -15.98 -5.39
N ASN A 654 13.71 -15.64 -6.13
CA ASN A 654 14.99 -16.35 -6.15
C ASN A 654 16.18 -15.48 -5.67
N LEU A 655 15.91 -14.34 -5.03
CA LEU A 655 16.94 -13.44 -4.50
C LEU A 655 17.17 -13.69 -3.01
N GLU A 656 18.42 -13.58 -2.56
CA GLU A 656 18.78 -13.60 -1.12
C GLU A 656 18.48 -12.23 -0.47
N GLU A 657 18.76 -11.14 -1.18
CA GLU A 657 18.29 -9.79 -0.84
C GLU A 657 17.26 -9.32 -1.88
N PRO A 658 16.00 -9.03 -1.48
CA PRO A 658 15.02 -8.42 -2.37
C PRO A 658 15.44 -7.02 -2.85
N TYR A 659 14.99 -6.66 -4.05
CA TYR A 659 15.16 -5.33 -4.63
C TYR A 659 14.40 -4.29 -3.79
N GLY A 660 15.14 -3.37 -3.19
CA GLY A 660 14.56 -2.24 -2.47
C GLY A 660 13.94 -1.21 -3.42
N VAL A 661 12.60 -1.10 -3.41
CA VAL A 661 11.81 -0.15 -4.21
C VAL A 661 11.87 1.24 -3.57
N ARG A 662 12.27 2.25 -4.34
CA ARG A 662 12.62 3.60 -3.85
C ARG A 662 11.54 4.66 -4.08
N ASN A 663 10.77 4.54 -5.17
CA ASN A 663 9.82 5.54 -5.64
C ASN A 663 8.44 5.43 -4.97
N LEU A 664 8.37 4.86 -3.76
CA LEU A 664 7.14 4.81 -2.97
C LEU A 664 6.67 6.21 -2.51
N LEU A 665 7.54 7.21 -2.53
CA LEU A 665 7.17 8.61 -2.25
C LEU A 665 6.15 9.15 -3.27
N ASP A 666 6.24 8.75 -4.54
CA ASP A 666 5.36 9.20 -5.62
C ASP A 666 3.88 8.90 -5.40
N ILE A 667 3.55 7.85 -4.63
CA ILE A 667 2.15 7.46 -4.42
C ILE A 667 1.36 8.53 -3.69
N ILE A 668 2.02 9.36 -2.88
CA ILE A 668 1.40 10.37 -2.01
C ILE A 668 0.77 11.51 -2.83
N PRO A 669 1.51 12.30 -3.64
CA PRO A 669 0.90 13.35 -4.45
C PRO A 669 -0.07 12.77 -5.49
N LYS A 670 0.27 11.62 -6.10
CA LYS A 670 -0.56 10.95 -7.10
C LYS A 670 -1.79 10.24 -6.49
N ALA A 671 -1.92 10.17 -5.16
CA ALA A 671 -2.95 9.39 -4.46
C ALA A 671 -3.12 7.96 -5.02
N VAL A 672 -2.00 7.27 -5.25
CA VAL A 672 -1.95 5.92 -5.82
C VAL A 672 -2.20 4.88 -4.73
N ARG A 673 -2.99 3.86 -5.08
CA ARG A 673 -3.25 2.68 -4.25
C ARG A 673 -2.44 1.50 -4.76
N VAL A 674 -1.52 0.99 -3.95
CA VAL A 674 -0.75 -0.25 -4.18
C VAL A 674 -1.34 -1.33 -3.29
N GLU A 675 -1.96 -2.35 -3.88
CA GLU A 675 -2.75 -3.35 -3.16
C GLU A 675 -2.38 -4.75 -3.62
N GLY A 676 -1.85 -5.55 -2.71
CA GLY A 676 -1.66 -6.98 -2.95
C GLY A 676 -2.90 -7.78 -2.60
N PHE A 677 -3.06 -8.95 -3.23
CA PHE A 677 -4.19 -9.83 -2.98
C PHE A 677 -3.77 -11.30 -3.07
N ASN A 678 -4.54 -12.18 -2.41
CA ASN A 678 -4.40 -13.62 -2.49
C ASN A 678 -5.69 -14.21 -3.08
N VAL A 679 -5.57 -14.98 -4.17
CA VAL A 679 -6.69 -15.61 -4.88
C VAL A 679 -7.53 -16.55 -3.99
N GLY A 680 -6.94 -17.10 -2.91
CA GLY A 680 -7.67 -17.87 -1.90
C GLY A 680 -8.86 -17.12 -1.28
N GLY A 681 -8.80 -15.78 -1.24
CA GLY A 681 -9.89 -14.92 -0.76
C GLY A 681 -11.01 -14.64 -1.77
N TYR A 682 -10.98 -15.25 -2.97
CA TYR A 682 -11.90 -14.97 -4.08
C TYR A 682 -12.58 -16.23 -4.66
N PHE A 683 -12.54 -17.37 -3.97
CA PHE A 683 -13.25 -18.58 -4.41
C PHE A 683 -14.79 -18.46 -4.29
N ASP A 684 -15.29 -17.51 -3.51
CA ASP A 684 -16.72 -17.17 -3.42
C ASP A 684 -17.29 -16.67 -4.76
N ILE A 685 -16.48 -15.99 -5.57
CA ILE A 685 -16.86 -15.51 -6.91
C ILE A 685 -16.54 -16.51 -8.03
N TYR A 686 -15.98 -17.70 -7.74
CA TYR A 686 -15.50 -18.64 -8.75
C TYR A 686 -16.58 -19.02 -9.78
N ALA A 687 -17.80 -19.32 -9.34
CA ALA A 687 -18.88 -19.75 -10.25
C ALA A 687 -19.30 -18.67 -11.26
N ARG A 688 -19.20 -17.38 -10.90
CA ARG A 688 -19.40 -16.25 -11.84
C ARG A 688 -18.24 -16.18 -12.83
N PHE A 689 -17.02 -16.28 -12.31
CA PHE A 689 -15.79 -16.25 -13.11
C PHE A 689 -15.76 -17.40 -14.15
N GLU A 690 -16.13 -18.62 -13.77
CA GLU A 690 -16.11 -19.80 -14.64
C GLU A 690 -17.05 -19.60 -15.85
N GLU A 691 -18.31 -19.24 -15.61
CA GLU A 691 -19.31 -19.05 -16.67
C GLU A 691 -18.96 -17.84 -17.56
N GLU A 692 -18.53 -16.70 -16.99
CA GLU A 692 -18.11 -15.54 -17.80
C GLU A 692 -16.89 -15.86 -18.68
N MET A 693 -15.85 -16.50 -18.14
CA MET A 693 -14.65 -16.85 -18.89
C MET A 693 -14.89 -17.95 -19.92
N ALA A 694 -15.68 -18.97 -19.59
CA ALA A 694 -16.11 -19.98 -20.55
C ALA A 694 -16.93 -19.35 -21.68
N GLY A 695 -17.81 -18.39 -21.37
CA GLY A 695 -18.51 -17.56 -22.34
C GLY A 695 -17.55 -16.80 -23.26
N TYR A 696 -16.58 -16.06 -22.72
CA TYR A 696 -15.61 -15.29 -23.52
C TYR A 696 -14.73 -16.19 -24.39
N ILE A 697 -14.39 -17.41 -23.95
CA ILE A 697 -13.67 -18.41 -24.75
C ILE A 697 -14.57 -18.91 -25.89
N LYS A 698 -15.82 -19.30 -25.61
CA LYS A 698 -16.80 -19.79 -26.61
C LYS A 698 -17.14 -18.73 -27.68
N GLU A 699 -17.16 -17.46 -27.29
CA GLU A 699 -17.37 -16.32 -28.19
C GLU A 699 -16.10 -15.88 -28.95
N GLY A 700 -14.93 -16.48 -28.67
CA GLY A 700 -13.65 -16.09 -29.26
C GLY A 700 -13.10 -14.73 -28.81
N LYS A 701 -13.63 -14.17 -27.70
CA LYS A 701 -13.14 -12.93 -27.08
C LYS A 701 -11.88 -13.14 -26.24
N VAL A 702 -11.67 -14.36 -25.74
CA VAL A 702 -10.45 -14.78 -25.04
C VAL A 702 -9.79 -15.92 -25.82
N THR A 703 -8.58 -15.65 -26.30
CA THR A 703 -7.67 -16.64 -26.89
C THR A 703 -6.71 -17.14 -25.82
N VAL A 704 -6.49 -18.46 -25.79
CA VAL A 704 -5.62 -19.14 -24.81
C VAL A 704 -4.31 -19.57 -25.47
N VAL A 705 -3.20 -19.47 -24.74
CA VAL A 705 -1.92 -20.09 -25.09
C VAL A 705 -1.38 -20.87 -23.90
N GLU A 706 -1.19 -22.17 -24.12
CA GLU A 706 -0.62 -23.13 -23.19
C GLU A 706 0.75 -23.60 -23.73
N ASP A 707 1.66 -23.85 -22.80
CA ASP A 707 2.97 -24.47 -23.04
C ASP A 707 2.92 -25.86 -22.39
N VAL A 708 2.79 -26.89 -23.22
CA VAL A 708 2.47 -28.25 -22.78
C VAL A 708 3.67 -29.16 -22.97
N VAL A 709 4.18 -29.71 -21.86
CA VAL A 709 5.16 -30.81 -21.88
C VAL A 709 4.46 -32.12 -21.57
N GLU A 710 4.90 -33.22 -22.19
CA GLU A 710 4.35 -34.55 -21.93
C GLU A 710 5.21 -35.31 -20.90
N GLY A 711 4.55 -36.13 -20.07
CA GLY A 711 5.19 -37.01 -19.09
C GLY A 711 5.61 -36.30 -17.80
N ILE A 712 5.45 -37.00 -16.67
CA ILE A 712 5.82 -36.51 -15.34
C ILE A 712 7.32 -36.19 -15.23
N GLU A 713 8.14 -36.89 -16.00
CA GLU A 713 9.58 -36.69 -16.13
C GLU A 713 9.96 -35.28 -16.62
N SER A 714 9.06 -34.61 -17.32
CA SER A 714 9.25 -33.24 -17.83
C SER A 714 8.95 -32.15 -16.78
N ALA A 715 8.29 -32.48 -15.67
CA ALA A 715 7.78 -31.51 -14.71
C ALA A 715 8.86 -30.69 -13.97
N PRO A 716 10.01 -31.26 -13.53
CA PRO A 716 11.10 -30.48 -12.95
C PRO A 716 11.66 -29.43 -13.91
N ALA A 717 11.88 -29.82 -15.18
CA ALA A 717 12.40 -28.94 -16.22
C ALA A 717 11.43 -27.80 -16.57
N ALA A 718 10.13 -28.10 -16.62
CA ALA A 718 9.06 -27.12 -16.82
C ALA A 718 9.01 -26.09 -15.68
N LEU A 719 9.14 -26.53 -14.41
CA LEU A 719 9.19 -25.63 -13.25
C LEU A 719 10.37 -24.66 -13.32
N VAL A 720 11.58 -25.18 -13.54
CA VAL A 720 12.82 -24.39 -13.70
C VAL A 720 12.75 -23.47 -14.94
N GLY A 721 11.96 -23.87 -15.95
CA GLY A 721 11.64 -23.06 -17.12
C GLY A 721 10.90 -21.76 -16.84
N LEU A 722 10.10 -21.68 -15.77
CA LEU A 722 9.36 -20.47 -15.42
C LEU A 722 10.29 -19.32 -15.02
N PHE A 723 11.28 -19.60 -14.18
CA PHE A 723 12.17 -18.57 -13.60
C PHE A 723 13.21 -18.04 -14.59
N SER A 724 13.47 -18.79 -15.66
CA SER A 724 14.24 -18.35 -16.83
C SER A 724 13.35 -17.71 -17.92
N GLY A 725 12.03 -17.80 -17.79
CA GLY A 725 11.06 -17.32 -18.76
C GLY A 725 11.11 -18.08 -20.09
N ARG A 726 11.39 -19.39 -20.06
CA ARG A 726 11.35 -20.28 -21.25
C ARG A 726 9.92 -20.38 -21.80
N ASN A 727 8.94 -20.65 -20.94
CA ASN A 727 7.55 -20.96 -21.30
C ASN A 727 6.86 -19.85 -22.12
N VAL A 728 6.08 -20.22 -23.14
CA VAL A 728 5.25 -19.30 -23.95
C VAL A 728 3.77 -19.53 -23.61
N GLY A 729 3.19 -18.68 -22.76
CA GLY A 729 1.85 -18.87 -22.22
C GLY A 729 1.83 -19.64 -20.90
N LYS A 730 0.75 -20.38 -20.63
CA LYS A 730 0.56 -21.16 -19.38
C LYS A 730 1.29 -22.50 -19.45
N GLN A 731 2.34 -22.67 -18.65
CA GLN A 731 3.05 -23.95 -18.53
C GLN A 731 2.20 -24.98 -17.76
N LEU A 732 2.04 -26.17 -18.34
CA LEU A 732 1.43 -27.35 -17.73
C LEU A 732 2.08 -28.64 -18.21
N VAL A 733 1.89 -29.72 -17.46
CA VAL A 733 2.38 -31.07 -17.78
C VAL A 733 1.19 -31.97 -18.09
N ALA A 734 1.18 -32.61 -19.25
CA ALA A 734 0.21 -33.64 -19.60
C ALA A 734 0.72 -35.02 -19.13
N LEU A 735 -0.04 -35.67 -18.25
CA LEU A 735 0.21 -37.04 -17.77
C LEU A 735 -0.60 -38.06 -18.58
N ALA A 736 -1.87 -37.73 -18.85
CA ALA A 736 -2.76 -38.52 -19.68
C ALA A 736 -3.74 -37.60 -20.40
N ARG A 737 -3.86 -37.78 -21.72
CA ARG A 737 -4.90 -37.17 -22.55
C ARG A 737 -6.06 -38.16 -22.65
N GLU A 738 -7.26 -37.73 -22.29
CA GLU A 738 -8.53 -38.43 -22.58
C GLU A 738 -9.24 -37.79 -23.79
#